data_AF-A0A5N7DPE4-F1
#
_entry.id   AF-A0A5N7DPE4-F1
#
_cell.length_a   1.000
_cell.length_b   1.000
_cell.length_c   1.000
_cell.angle_alpha   90.00
_cell.angle_beta   90.00
_cell.angle_gamma   90.00
#
_symmetry.space_group_name_H-M   'P 1'
#
loop_
_entity.id
_entity.type
_entity.pdbx_description
1 polymer ?
#
loop_
_entity_poly.entity_id
_entity_poly.type
_entity_poly.pdbx_seq_one_letter_code
_entity_poly.pdbx_strand_id
1 'polypeptide(L)'
;MDFRERVQEGCDQLLQKLADGCSHPNGLSTISCSTYDTAWVSMVRKPVDSSPCQWLFPSSFTYLLATQSSDGGWTGPSNSNVDHILSTMAALLSLTRHRVTLTGAEVLDSEVRDLDERITRATAFLRARLQLVDIAGTDRVGLELLIPTHQRLLQEEGVNLDFPGAQALHQLRAAKLARFSPEFLYGDTPTTLTHSLEAFIGIIDFDQVRHRLDFGSMLASPSSTAAYLIAASQWDEAAEAYLRAAVEHGTGQGLGAVPSAFPTTIFEVVWVTSTLLQYQVMLGDTGQQCVQIIAQYLKDVYEHQNGVFGWVPTLIADADDTARSILTLNLVGYPAQPQQLIAQFRNGDHFRTYPQERDPSISTNCNVLVALLHTAEPRQYLDEIQLTLHFLYRQHNAGRLQDKWNISPMYPRMLLATVLARVIQLWGQGPLSSLPADCVQTALVILSNVLQRTLQDQDPANGSWSGSIEVTAYAVLTLAVASTSPVGRVIGEQLRTSIIYGRAFLEANFDRWGQGPPIWIEKVLYSCPSLSSGFCIAALLTPTFTADVLSKEYEVVMEAPRATLYRFRNFYSCLPLLAAEPHWQLTSALNEAALWYPRLAAQRHRIFPRHNMTADKYLEYIPQTWTLCNAHNGHALEPEFMWDMMMISMLNYQVDEFLESVVGGYPLEKLDVVRGTIRRLCHAEQQEEHQQQTPHGPQPASKIEDTSSDEDGGGIHSRPSEPTPPESPTGSGSNYSFAHIDGILHKFTRYILTHPAVVRGSSSTRRLLARELETFLQAHLTDLTTSQQLQRTHTQQQDHLCNPPSSYFTWVRTTSADHTSCPYSFHFLATLIAYYDQPETTAPHSAFHGPRQHYLAESLCRHLATMCRQYNDYGSIARDRAEGNLNSVNFPEFWEQTGDERKKGYGGGEDDCKRQPTQRSLDAVKSDLMWLAEYERACCLGALERLVAETGLPARTARIVRTFVDVTDLYGQIYVARDIASRAR
;
A
#
# COMPACT_ATOMS: atom_id res chain seq x y z
N MET A 1 34.44 5.44 -28.28
CA MET A 1 33.82 6.26 -27.23
C MET A 1 33.52 5.34 -26.07
N ASP A 2 34.01 5.66 -24.88
CA ASP A 2 33.70 4.94 -23.64
C ASP A 2 32.17 4.96 -23.42
N PHE A 3 31.60 3.91 -22.80
CA PHE A 3 30.15 3.87 -22.54
C PHE A 3 29.71 5.08 -21.70
N ARG A 4 30.54 5.49 -20.73
CA ARG A 4 30.28 6.68 -19.91
C ARG A 4 30.25 7.97 -20.73
N GLU A 5 31.14 8.11 -21.72
CA GLU A 5 31.12 9.25 -22.65
C GLU A 5 29.83 9.26 -23.47
N ARG A 6 29.36 8.10 -23.96
CA ARG A 6 28.07 8.00 -24.67
C ARG A 6 26.88 8.42 -23.82
N VAL A 7 26.86 8.02 -22.54
CA VAL A 7 25.79 8.43 -21.61
C VAL A 7 25.83 9.94 -21.35
N GLN A 8 27.03 10.52 -21.20
CA GLN A 8 27.18 11.97 -21.02
C GLN A 8 26.73 12.74 -22.28
N GLU A 9 27.13 12.29 -23.46
CA GLU A 9 26.68 12.87 -24.73
C GLU A 9 25.15 12.79 -24.87
N GLY A 10 24.55 11.65 -24.52
CA GLY A 10 23.09 11.50 -24.49
C GLY A 10 22.41 12.44 -23.50
N CYS A 11 23.02 12.70 -22.34
CA CYS A 11 22.53 13.68 -21.37
C CYS A 11 22.57 15.11 -21.94
N ASP A 12 23.68 15.49 -22.56
CA ASP A 12 23.83 16.82 -23.14
C ASP A 12 22.87 17.03 -24.32
N GLN A 13 22.69 16.02 -25.19
CA GLN A 13 21.72 16.05 -26.30
C GLN A 13 20.27 16.17 -25.80
N LEU A 14 19.92 15.43 -24.73
CA LEU A 14 18.60 15.50 -24.12
C LEU A 14 18.33 16.91 -23.55
N LEU A 15 19.28 17.47 -22.78
CA LEU A 15 19.15 18.80 -22.22
C LEU A 15 19.12 19.89 -23.30
N GLN A 16 19.90 19.75 -24.36
CA GLN A 16 19.88 20.67 -25.49
C GLN A 16 18.51 20.68 -26.16
N LYS A 17 17.93 19.51 -26.44
CA LYS A 17 16.59 19.40 -27.02
C LYS A 17 15.52 20.08 -26.15
N LEU A 18 15.63 19.95 -24.82
CA LEU A 18 14.72 20.60 -23.88
C LEU A 18 14.91 22.12 -23.86
N ALA A 19 16.15 22.61 -23.86
CA ALA A 19 16.48 24.03 -23.91
C ALA A 19 16.02 24.69 -25.22
N ASP A 20 16.20 24.01 -26.36
CA ASP A 20 15.68 24.46 -27.65
C ASP A 20 14.14 24.55 -27.62
N GLY A 21 13.49 23.59 -26.96
CA GLY A 21 12.06 23.56 -26.71
C GLY A 21 11.51 24.78 -25.96
N CYS A 22 12.26 25.30 -24.97
CA CYS A 22 11.89 26.50 -24.23
C CYS A 22 11.84 27.76 -25.11
N SER A 23 12.57 27.77 -26.23
CA SER A 23 12.64 28.91 -27.17
C SER A 23 11.80 28.72 -28.43
N HIS A 24 11.24 27.52 -28.64
CA HIS A 24 10.49 27.20 -29.84
C HIS A 24 9.09 27.83 -29.80
N PRO A 25 8.61 28.50 -30.87
CA PRO A 25 7.34 29.25 -30.84
C PRO A 25 6.11 28.38 -30.59
N ASN A 26 6.15 27.11 -31.00
CA ASN A 26 5.07 26.14 -30.77
C ASN A 26 5.31 25.25 -29.55
N GLY A 27 6.39 25.51 -28.78
CA GLY A 27 6.86 24.64 -27.71
C GLY A 27 7.42 23.30 -28.20
N LEU A 28 7.67 22.42 -27.22
CA LEU A 28 8.14 21.05 -27.36
C LEU A 28 7.06 20.05 -26.96
N SER A 29 7.02 18.91 -27.65
CA SER A 29 6.35 17.70 -27.22
C SER A 29 7.05 16.46 -27.76
N THR A 30 7.38 15.51 -26.88
CA THR A 30 7.90 14.18 -27.24
C THR A 30 6.98 13.05 -26.84
N ILE A 31 5.84 13.35 -26.19
CA ILE A 31 4.88 12.32 -25.82
C ILE A 31 4.36 11.57 -27.05
N SER A 32 4.18 10.26 -26.92
CA SER A 32 3.76 9.40 -28.03
C SER A 32 2.43 9.84 -28.66
N CYS A 33 2.29 9.62 -29.97
CA CYS A 33 1.03 9.87 -30.67
C CYS A 33 -0.13 9.05 -30.09
N SER A 34 -1.31 9.66 -30.08
CA SER A 34 -2.57 9.07 -29.64
C SER A 34 -3.45 8.80 -30.86
N THR A 35 -3.81 7.53 -31.09
CA THR A 35 -4.79 7.18 -32.11
C THR A 35 -6.14 7.84 -31.83
N TYR A 36 -6.54 7.89 -30.55
CA TYR A 36 -7.78 8.52 -30.12
C TYR A 36 -7.86 9.98 -30.58
N ASP A 37 -6.83 10.77 -30.31
CA ASP A 37 -6.77 12.18 -30.70
C ASP A 37 -6.65 12.36 -32.22
N THR A 38 -5.85 11.50 -32.87
CA THR A 38 -5.70 11.48 -34.33
C THR A 38 -7.04 11.25 -35.03
N ALA A 39 -7.89 10.38 -34.47
CA ALA A 39 -9.23 10.12 -34.98
C ALA A 39 -10.18 11.31 -34.83
N TRP A 40 -10.07 12.10 -33.77
CA TRP A 40 -10.83 13.34 -33.65
C TRP A 40 -10.37 14.40 -34.66
N VAL A 41 -9.05 14.55 -34.83
CA VAL A 41 -8.48 15.50 -35.81
C VAL A 41 -8.86 15.14 -37.25
N SER A 42 -8.89 13.85 -37.62
CA SER A 42 -9.31 13.43 -38.96
C SER A 42 -10.79 13.70 -39.28
N MET A 43 -11.61 14.02 -38.29
CA MET A 43 -13.04 14.32 -38.46
C MET A 43 -13.33 15.82 -38.63
N VAL A 44 -12.32 16.69 -38.62
CA VAL A 44 -12.53 18.14 -38.77
C VAL A 44 -12.82 18.49 -40.24
N ARG A 45 -13.97 19.12 -40.49
CA ARG A 45 -14.38 19.61 -41.82
C ARG A 45 -14.49 21.13 -41.81
N LYS A 46 -13.77 21.79 -42.72
CA LYS A 46 -13.86 23.25 -42.89
C LYS A 46 -14.94 23.57 -43.94
N PRO A 47 -15.93 24.42 -43.62
CA PRO A 47 -16.79 25.02 -44.62
C PRO A 47 -15.95 25.89 -45.56
N VAL A 48 -16.12 25.71 -46.87
CA VAL A 48 -15.44 26.53 -47.88
C VAL A 48 -16.51 27.34 -48.61
N ASP A 49 -16.31 28.66 -48.73
CA ASP A 49 -17.26 29.51 -49.45
C ASP A 49 -17.54 28.95 -50.84
N SER A 50 -18.82 28.67 -51.14
CA SER A 50 -19.31 28.14 -52.42
C SER A 50 -18.79 26.75 -52.85
N SER A 51 -18.26 25.93 -51.94
CA SER A 51 -17.85 24.53 -52.20
C SER A 51 -18.30 23.57 -51.08
N PRO A 52 -18.40 22.25 -51.34
CA PRO A 52 -18.71 21.28 -50.29
C PRO A 52 -17.61 21.29 -49.20
N CYS A 53 -18.01 21.14 -47.92
CA CYS A 53 -17.07 21.14 -46.79
C CYS A 53 -15.97 20.09 -47.00
N GLN A 54 -14.71 20.50 -46.85
CA GLN A 54 -13.52 19.68 -47.07
C GLN A 54 -12.95 19.16 -45.75
N TRP A 55 -12.39 17.96 -45.76
CA TRP A 55 -11.61 17.44 -44.64
C TRP A 55 -10.33 18.24 -44.47
N LEU A 56 -10.12 18.79 -43.27
CA LEU A 56 -9.01 19.71 -43.02
C LEU A 56 -7.66 18.99 -42.85
N PHE A 57 -7.70 17.77 -42.31
CA PHE A 57 -6.53 16.95 -41.99
C PHE A 57 -6.60 15.56 -42.64
N PRO A 58 -6.50 15.48 -43.98
CA PRO A 58 -6.54 14.20 -44.70
C PRO A 58 -5.35 13.28 -44.36
N SER A 59 -4.22 13.84 -43.94
CA SER A 59 -3.05 13.08 -43.46
C SER A 59 -3.39 12.28 -42.21
N SER A 60 -4.15 12.85 -41.26
CA SER A 60 -4.61 12.14 -40.06
C SER A 60 -5.49 10.95 -40.40
N PHE A 61 -6.40 11.09 -41.36
CA PHE A 61 -7.21 9.96 -41.82
C PHE A 61 -6.37 8.87 -42.50
N THR A 62 -5.41 9.27 -43.34
CA THR A 62 -4.46 8.36 -43.99
C THR A 62 -3.66 7.57 -42.97
N TYR A 63 -3.20 8.24 -41.91
CA TYR A 63 -2.49 7.60 -40.80
C TYR A 63 -3.34 6.53 -40.12
N LEU A 64 -4.63 6.80 -39.85
CA LEU A 64 -5.53 5.79 -39.26
C LEU A 64 -5.67 4.56 -40.15
N LEU A 65 -5.90 4.75 -41.45
CA LEU A 65 -6.00 3.64 -42.40
C LEU A 65 -4.70 2.80 -42.43
N ALA A 66 -3.54 3.46 -42.36
CA ALA A 66 -2.25 2.78 -42.37
C ALA A 66 -1.93 2.01 -41.07
N THR A 67 -2.55 2.40 -39.95
CA THR A 67 -2.23 1.86 -38.61
C THR A 67 -3.27 0.91 -38.04
N GLN A 68 -4.36 0.65 -38.77
CA GLN A 68 -5.32 -0.38 -38.37
C GLN A 68 -4.65 -1.76 -38.34
N SER A 69 -4.78 -2.46 -37.21
CA SER A 69 -4.27 -3.82 -37.06
C SER A 69 -5.06 -4.83 -37.88
N SER A 70 -4.47 -6.00 -38.12
CA SER A 70 -5.09 -7.06 -38.93
C SER A 70 -6.37 -7.63 -38.32
N ASP A 71 -6.49 -7.58 -37.00
CA ASP A 71 -7.70 -7.95 -36.25
C ASP A 71 -8.78 -6.84 -36.25
N GLY A 72 -8.48 -5.67 -36.82
CA GLY A 72 -9.39 -4.54 -37.00
C GLY A 72 -9.27 -3.44 -35.96
N GLY A 73 -8.55 -3.66 -34.86
CA GLY A 73 -8.39 -2.66 -33.81
C GLY A 73 -7.27 -1.64 -34.07
N TRP A 74 -7.15 -0.66 -33.19
CA TRP A 74 -5.96 0.18 -33.04
C TRP A 74 -5.38 -0.04 -31.65
N THR A 75 -4.45 -0.99 -31.57
CA THR A 75 -3.90 -1.42 -30.29
C THR A 75 -2.61 -0.68 -29.91
N GLY A 76 -1.90 -0.10 -30.88
CA GLY A 76 -0.65 0.62 -30.65
C GLY A 76 0.37 -0.20 -29.83
N PRO A 77 1.29 0.46 -29.11
CA PRO A 77 2.23 -0.20 -28.20
C PRO A 77 1.65 -0.47 -26.80
N SER A 78 0.42 -0.01 -26.51
CA SER A 78 -0.23 -0.19 -25.22
C SER A 78 -0.69 -1.63 -25.03
N ASN A 79 -0.57 -2.18 -23.82
CA ASN A 79 -1.18 -3.48 -23.46
C ASN A 79 -2.53 -3.30 -22.75
N SER A 80 -3.06 -2.08 -22.70
CA SER A 80 -4.33 -1.75 -22.02
C SER A 80 -5.52 -2.03 -22.94
N ASN A 81 -6.35 -3.00 -22.55
CA ASN A 81 -7.59 -3.31 -23.27
C ASN A 81 -8.53 -2.09 -23.38
N VAL A 82 -8.59 -1.27 -22.33
CA VAL A 82 -9.46 -0.09 -22.29
C VAL A 82 -8.99 0.98 -23.28
N ASP A 83 -7.67 1.16 -23.42
CA ASP A 83 -7.11 2.08 -24.41
C ASP A 83 -7.39 1.60 -25.84
N HIS A 84 -7.30 0.30 -26.08
CA HIS A 84 -7.62 -0.32 -27.37
C HIS A 84 -9.09 -0.10 -27.72
N ILE A 85 -10.00 -0.26 -26.75
CA ILE A 85 -11.43 -0.01 -26.93
C ILE A 85 -11.66 1.46 -27.29
N LEU A 86 -11.18 2.39 -26.46
CA LEU A 86 -11.42 3.82 -26.66
C LEU A 86 -10.84 4.33 -27.99
N SER A 87 -9.60 3.94 -28.31
CA SER A 87 -8.94 4.30 -29.57
C SER A 87 -9.67 3.72 -30.78
N THR A 88 -10.11 2.46 -30.71
CA THR A 88 -10.84 1.82 -31.81
C THR A 88 -12.24 2.41 -31.98
N MET A 89 -12.93 2.80 -30.90
CA MET A 89 -14.22 3.49 -31.00
C MET A 89 -14.10 4.84 -31.72
N ALA A 90 -13.09 5.65 -31.38
CA ALA A 90 -12.83 6.91 -32.05
C ALA A 90 -12.44 6.72 -33.53
N ALA A 91 -11.53 5.77 -33.82
CA ALA A 91 -11.13 5.46 -35.19
C ALA A 91 -12.30 4.93 -36.03
N LEU A 92 -13.14 4.04 -35.48
CA LEU A 92 -14.35 3.55 -36.14
C LEU A 92 -15.32 4.70 -36.46
N LEU A 93 -15.53 5.63 -35.52
CA LEU A 93 -16.36 6.80 -35.75
C LEU A 93 -15.81 7.65 -36.92
N SER A 94 -14.49 7.86 -36.98
CA SER A 94 -13.85 8.54 -38.11
C SER A 94 -14.06 7.78 -39.41
N LEU A 95 -13.86 6.46 -39.46
CA LEU A 95 -14.07 5.66 -40.68
C LEU A 95 -15.52 5.80 -41.18
N THR A 96 -16.51 5.69 -40.30
CA THR A 96 -17.92 5.75 -40.68
C THR A 96 -18.30 7.13 -41.22
N ARG A 97 -17.83 8.22 -40.60
CA ARG A 97 -18.11 9.59 -41.09
C ARG A 97 -17.46 9.87 -42.44
N HIS A 98 -16.23 9.40 -42.66
CA HIS A 98 -15.59 9.46 -43.97
C HIS A 98 -16.38 8.65 -45.00
N ARG A 99 -16.85 7.44 -44.64
CA ARG A 99 -17.66 6.58 -45.51
C ARG A 99 -18.97 7.23 -45.96
N VAL A 100 -19.64 7.98 -45.08
CA VAL A 100 -20.86 8.74 -45.40
C VAL A 100 -20.57 9.88 -46.38
N THR A 101 -19.39 10.50 -46.33
CA THR A 101 -19.05 11.54 -47.33
C THR A 101 -18.77 10.98 -48.73
N LEU A 102 -18.47 9.68 -48.85
CA LEU A 102 -18.26 9.02 -50.15
C LEU A 102 -19.58 8.61 -50.84
N THR A 103 -20.70 8.52 -50.11
CA THR A 103 -22.03 8.25 -50.69
C THR A 103 -22.54 9.50 -51.43
N GLY A 104 -22.01 9.76 -52.63
CA GLY A 104 -22.42 10.87 -53.50
C GLY A 104 -21.31 11.50 -54.35
N ALA A 105 -20.05 11.09 -54.18
CA ALA A 105 -18.91 11.56 -54.97
C ALA A 105 -18.50 10.54 -56.06
N GLU A 106 -17.87 11.00 -57.15
CA GLU A 106 -17.25 10.13 -58.18
C GLU A 106 -16.00 9.45 -57.59
N VAL A 107 -16.19 8.37 -56.82
CA VAL A 107 -15.15 7.64 -56.09
C VAL A 107 -15.05 6.22 -56.65
N LEU A 108 -13.84 5.65 -56.67
CA LEU A 108 -13.62 4.27 -57.09
C LEU A 108 -14.32 3.28 -56.14
N ASP A 109 -15.10 2.34 -56.70
CA ASP A 109 -15.77 1.25 -55.95
C ASP A 109 -14.80 0.46 -55.03
N SER A 110 -13.51 0.42 -55.36
CA SER A 110 -12.48 -0.23 -54.56
C SER A 110 -12.20 0.48 -53.24
N GLU A 111 -12.23 1.82 -53.21
CA GLU A 111 -11.97 2.61 -51.99
C GLU A 111 -13.12 2.49 -51.00
N VAL A 112 -14.35 2.51 -51.54
CA VAL A 112 -15.58 2.30 -50.78
C VAL A 112 -15.56 0.91 -50.13
N ARG A 113 -15.18 -0.12 -50.89
CA ARG A 113 -15.09 -1.51 -50.41
C ARG A 113 -14.02 -1.68 -49.33
N ASP A 114 -12.83 -1.12 -49.53
CA ASP A 114 -11.76 -1.17 -48.53
C ASP A 114 -12.24 -0.57 -47.21
N LEU A 115 -12.90 0.59 -47.25
CA LEU A 115 -13.41 1.25 -46.06
C LEU A 115 -14.50 0.43 -45.35
N ASP A 116 -15.43 -0.18 -46.10
CA ASP A 116 -16.45 -1.09 -45.55
C ASP A 116 -15.85 -2.32 -44.86
N GLU A 117 -14.80 -2.90 -45.44
CA GLU A 117 -14.07 -4.02 -44.82
C GLU A 117 -13.37 -3.60 -43.52
N ARG A 118 -12.76 -2.41 -43.50
CA ARG A 118 -12.10 -1.86 -42.30
C ARG A 118 -13.09 -1.56 -41.18
N ILE A 119 -14.24 -0.97 -41.50
CA ILE A 119 -15.35 -0.73 -40.57
C ILE A 119 -15.85 -2.06 -39.99
N THR A 120 -16.01 -3.08 -40.84
CA THR A 120 -16.47 -4.41 -40.42
C THR A 120 -15.50 -5.05 -39.43
N ARG A 121 -14.18 -5.01 -39.73
CA ARG A 121 -13.16 -5.56 -38.82
C ARG A 121 -13.09 -4.80 -37.50
N ALA A 122 -13.10 -3.47 -37.51
CA ALA A 122 -13.08 -2.66 -36.29
C ALA A 122 -14.33 -2.91 -35.41
N THR A 123 -15.50 -3.05 -36.04
CA THR A 123 -16.74 -3.40 -35.33
C THR A 123 -16.64 -4.80 -34.70
N ALA A 124 -16.09 -5.78 -35.43
CA ALA A 124 -15.89 -7.14 -34.91
C ALA A 124 -14.90 -7.16 -33.73
N PHE A 125 -13.80 -6.41 -33.83
CA PHE A 125 -12.82 -6.23 -32.76
C PHE A 125 -13.48 -5.70 -31.48
N LEU A 126 -14.23 -4.59 -31.58
CA LEU A 126 -14.91 -3.98 -30.44
C LEU A 126 -15.94 -4.94 -29.82
N ARG A 127 -16.75 -5.61 -30.63
CA ARG A 127 -17.72 -6.59 -30.14
C ARG A 127 -17.06 -7.72 -29.35
N ALA A 128 -15.90 -8.20 -29.79
CA ALA A 128 -15.19 -9.24 -29.05
C ALA A 128 -14.60 -8.71 -27.73
N ARG A 129 -13.93 -7.55 -27.74
CA ARG A 129 -13.24 -6.99 -26.56
C ARG A 129 -14.21 -6.49 -25.49
N LEU A 130 -15.27 -5.79 -25.88
CA LEU A 130 -16.26 -5.24 -24.94
C LEU A 130 -16.98 -6.33 -24.12
N GLN A 131 -17.01 -7.57 -24.59
CA GLN A 131 -17.60 -8.71 -23.87
C GLN A 131 -16.70 -9.25 -22.75
N LEU A 132 -15.40 -8.96 -22.80
CA LEU A 132 -14.40 -9.57 -21.91
C LEU A 132 -13.85 -8.60 -20.85
N VAL A 133 -13.99 -7.29 -21.07
CA VAL A 133 -13.28 -6.27 -20.28
C VAL A 133 -14.21 -5.67 -19.23
N ASP A 134 -13.76 -5.66 -17.98
CA ASP A 134 -14.39 -4.87 -16.92
C ASP A 134 -13.97 -3.39 -17.05
N ILE A 135 -14.77 -2.67 -17.84
CA ILE A 135 -14.59 -1.23 -18.05
C ILE A 135 -14.86 -0.45 -16.76
N ALA A 136 -15.82 -0.90 -15.93
CA ALA A 136 -16.25 -0.18 -14.75
C ALA A 136 -15.17 -0.18 -13.63
N GLY A 137 -14.31 -1.21 -13.61
CA GLY A 137 -13.19 -1.33 -12.68
C GLY A 137 -11.88 -0.64 -13.12
N THR A 138 -11.83 0.01 -14.29
CA THR A 138 -10.59 0.62 -14.81
C THR A 138 -10.56 2.14 -14.59
N ASP A 139 -9.48 2.65 -13.99
CA ASP A 139 -9.27 4.08 -13.75
C ASP A 139 -8.47 4.74 -14.89
N ARG A 140 -9.07 5.74 -15.54
CA ARG A 140 -8.55 6.51 -16.68
C ARG A 140 -9.22 7.88 -16.72
N VAL A 141 -8.55 8.90 -17.25
CA VAL A 141 -9.12 10.26 -17.29
C VAL A 141 -10.36 10.29 -18.18
N GLY A 142 -11.52 10.59 -17.58
CA GLY A 142 -12.79 10.84 -18.28
C GLY A 142 -13.46 9.61 -18.91
N LEU A 143 -12.94 8.40 -18.70
CA LEU A 143 -13.39 7.17 -19.38
C LEU A 143 -14.90 6.93 -19.29
N GLU A 144 -15.46 7.14 -18.11
CA GLU A 144 -16.88 6.95 -17.85
C GLU A 144 -17.80 7.92 -18.59
N LEU A 145 -17.26 9.01 -19.14
CA LEU A 145 -17.97 9.91 -20.03
C LEU A 145 -17.65 9.61 -21.50
N LEU A 146 -16.38 9.33 -21.80
CA LEU A 146 -15.89 9.14 -23.16
C LEU A 146 -16.47 7.89 -23.85
N ILE A 147 -16.44 6.72 -23.20
CA ILE A 147 -16.95 5.48 -23.80
C ILE A 147 -18.45 5.59 -24.13
N PRO A 148 -19.33 6.02 -23.19
CA PRO A 148 -20.74 6.17 -23.52
C PRO A 148 -21.02 7.23 -24.59
N THR A 149 -20.23 8.31 -24.63
CA THR A 149 -20.37 9.32 -25.71
C THR A 149 -20.01 8.72 -27.06
N HIS A 150 -18.92 7.95 -27.17
CA HIS A 150 -18.58 7.26 -28.42
C HIS A 150 -19.64 6.22 -28.80
N GLN A 151 -20.19 5.48 -27.84
CA GLN A 151 -21.26 4.52 -28.09
C GLN A 151 -22.48 5.20 -28.72
N ARG A 152 -22.89 6.36 -28.19
CA ARG A 152 -23.99 7.15 -28.76
C ARG A 152 -23.66 7.69 -30.16
N LEU A 153 -22.48 8.29 -30.33
CA LEU A 153 -22.07 8.84 -31.64
C LEU A 153 -21.99 7.74 -32.71
N LEU A 154 -21.48 6.56 -32.36
CA LEU A 154 -21.47 5.40 -33.26
C LEU A 154 -22.88 4.90 -33.59
N GLN A 155 -23.78 4.90 -32.61
CA GLN A 155 -25.19 4.55 -32.82
C GLN A 155 -25.89 5.51 -33.79
N GLU A 156 -25.61 6.82 -33.69
CA GLU A 156 -26.11 7.84 -34.64
C GLU A 156 -25.66 7.56 -36.08
N GLU A 157 -24.48 6.96 -36.25
CA GLU A 157 -23.92 6.53 -37.54
C GLU A 157 -24.31 5.09 -37.93
N GLY A 158 -25.25 4.46 -37.20
CA GLY A 158 -25.78 3.13 -37.50
C GLY A 158 -25.00 1.94 -36.94
N VAL A 159 -24.01 2.16 -36.07
CA VAL A 159 -23.21 1.10 -35.43
C VAL A 159 -23.65 0.89 -33.98
N ASN A 160 -24.36 -0.21 -33.72
CA ASN A 160 -24.77 -0.60 -32.37
C ASN A 160 -23.75 -1.54 -31.70
N LEU A 161 -23.29 -1.16 -30.51
CA LEU A 161 -22.36 -1.92 -29.66
C LEU A 161 -23.02 -2.19 -28.29
N ASP A 162 -23.45 -3.44 -28.08
CA ASP A 162 -23.99 -3.90 -26.80
C ASP A 162 -22.95 -4.74 -26.05
N PHE A 163 -22.85 -4.55 -24.73
CA PHE A 163 -21.93 -5.28 -23.88
C PHE A 163 -22.40 -5.39 -22.42
N PRO A 164 -21.97 -6.42 -21.66
CA PRO A 164 -22.48 -6.69 -20.31
C PRO A 164 -22.31 -5.53 -19.32
N GLY A 165 -21.21 -4.78 -19.44
CA GLY A 165 -20.89 -3.63 -18.58
C GLY A 165 -21.61 -2.32 -18.95
N ALA A 166 -22.36 -2.27 -20.04
CA ALA A 166 -22.93 -1.02 -20.56
C ALA A 166 -23.88 -0.34 -19.56
N GLN A 167 -24.73 -1.14 -18.89
CA GLN A 167 -25.70 -0.59 -17.93
C GLN A 167 -25.01 0.03 -16.70
N ALA A 168 -23.99 -0.62 -16.15
CA ALA A 168 -23.21 -0.10 -15.03
C ALA A 168 -22.47 1.19 -15.44
N LEU A 169 -21.87 1.21 -16.63
CA LEU A 169 -21.20 2.39 -17.16
C LEU A 169 -22.18 3.56 -17.40
N HIS A 170 -23.39 3.29 -17.90
CA HIS A 170 -24.44 4.30 -18.03
C HIS A 170 -24.92 4.83 -16.68
N GLN A 171 -24.99 3.99 -15.64
CA GLN A 171 -25.30 4.43 -14.28
C GLN A 171 -24.19 5.34 -13.72
N LEU A 172 -22.91 4.99 -13.92
CA LEU A 172 -21.77 5.83 -13.55
C LEU A 172 -21.82 7.18 -14.27
N ARG A 173 -22.07 7.18 -15.58
CA ARG A 173 -22.26 8.39 -16.38
C ARG A 173 -23.41 9.23 -15.85
N ALA A 174 -24.57 8.62 -15.59
CA ALA A 174 -25.74 9.33 -15.08
C ALA A 174 -25.45 9.96 -13.71
N ALA A 175 -24.76 9.25 -12.81
CA ALA A 175 -24.35 9.76 -11.52
C ALA A 175 -23.36 10.94 -11.63
N LYS A 176 -22.41 10.89 -12.57
CA LYS A 176 -21.49 12.02 -12.83
C LYS A 176 -22.22 13.21 -13.45
N LEU A 177 -23.05 12.98 -14.47
CA LEU A 177 -23.82 14.04 -15.14
C LEU A 177 -24.89 14.67 -14.22
N ALA A 178 -25.45 13.94 -13.26
CA ALA A 178 -26.35 14.50 -12.25
C ALA A 178 -25.70 15.59 -11.38
N ARG A 179 -24.36 15.60 -11.32
CA ARG A 179 -23.56 16.60 -10.61
C ARG A 179 -22.93 17.63 -11.55
N PHE A 180 -23.09 17.47 -12.87
CA PHE A 180 -22.55 18.37 -13.87
C PHE A 180 -23.55 19.49 -14.17
N SER A 181 -23.06 20.72 -14.24
CA SER A 181 -23.78 21.85 -14.80
C SER A 181 -22.97 22.41 -15.98
N PRO A 182 -23.61 22.73 -17.12
CA PRO A 182 -22.94 23.41 -18.22
C PRO A 182 -22.21 24.70 -17.80
N GLU A 183 -22.68 25.37 -16.75
CA GLU A 183 -22.03 26.56 -16.17
C GLU A 183 -20.59 26.32 -15.70
N PHE A 184 -20.20 25.07 -15.41
CA PHE A 184 -18.78 24.77 -15.12
C PHE A 184 -17.88 25.03 -16.34
N LEU A 185 -18.41 24.83 -17.55
CA LEU A 185 -17.71 25.13 -18.80
C LEU A 185 -17.96 26.56 -19.26
N TYR A 186 -19.17 27.10 -19.08
CA TYR A 186 -19.52 28.45 -19.56
C TYR A 186 -19.02 29.59 -18.67
N GLY A 187 -18.87 29.37 -17.37
CA GLY A 187 -18.41 30.40 -16.44
C GLY A 187 -16.96 30.84 -16.66
N ASP A 188 -16.47 31.73 -15.80
CA ASP A 188 -15.08 32.23 -15.89
C ASP A 188 -14.07 31.33 -15.16
N THR A 189 -14.51 30.53 -14.19
CA THR A 189 -13.61 29.67 -13.41
C THR A 189 -12.98 28.60 -14.30
N PRO A 190 -11.64 28.53 -14.41
CA PRO A 190 -11.00 27.51 -15.21
C PRO A 190 -11.32 26.09 -14.71
N THR A 191 -11.45 25.14 -15.62
CA THR A 191 -11.80 23.75 -15.29
C THR A 191 -11.05 22.77 -16.18
N THR A 192 -10.67 21.61 -15.65
CA THR A 192 -9.99 20.54 -16.41
C THR A 192 -10.92 19.83 -17.39
N LEU A 193 -12.24 20.04 -17.29
CA LEU A 193 -13.22 19.49 -18.24
C LEU A 193 -12.98 19.95 -19.68
N THR A 194 -12.34 21.11 -19.87
CA THR A 194 -11.94 21.62 -21.20
C THR A 194 -10.92 20.72 -21.90
N HIS A 195 -10.22 19.84 -21.18
CA HIS A 195 -9.34 18.85 -21.77
C HIS A 195 -10.10 17.74 -22.50
N SER A 196 -11.39 17.51 -22.20
CA SER A 196 -12.19 16.40 -22.73
C SER A 196 -13.55 16.88 -23.26
N LEU A 197 -13.60 17.99 -24.00
CA LEU A 197 -14.86 18.57 -24.49
C LEU A 197 -15.63 17.64 -25.42
N GLU A 198 -14.94 16.73 -26.11
CA GLU A 198 -15.58 15.73 -26.97
C GLU A 198 -16.58 14.84 -26.21
N ALA A 199 -16.41 14.69 -24.89
CA ALA A 199 -17.36 13.99 -24.03
C ALA A 199 -18.74 14.67 -23.94
N PHE A 200 -18.79 15.97 -24.23
CA PHE A 200 -19.95 16.86 -24.02
C PHE A 200 -20.68 17.24 -25.31
N ILE A 201 -20.31 16.67 -26.45
CA ILE A 201 -21.05 16.86 -27.72
C ILE A 201 -22.51 16.46 -27.54
N GLY A 202 -23.43 17.37 -27.85
CA GLY A 202 -24.88 17.18 -27.67
C GLY A 202 -25.37 17.37 -26.23
N ILE A 203 -24.51 17.82 -25.31
CA ILE A 203 -24.85 18.13 -23.91
C ILE A 203 -24.73 19.64 -23.65
N ILE A 204 -23.73 20.29 -24.25
CA ILE A 204 -23.46 21.73 -24.10
C ILE A 204 -23.55 22.46 -25.45
N ASP A 205 -23.66 23.78 -25.37
CA ASP A 205 -23.48 24.72 -26.45
C ASP A 205 -21.98 25.06 -26.57
N PHE A 206 -21.38 24.70 -27.71
CA PHE A 206 -19.95 24.89 -27.94
C PHE A 206 -19.59 26.34 -28.28
N ASP A 207 -20.56 27.18 -28.69
CA ASP A 207 -20.29 28.60 -28.93
C ASP A 207 -19.99 29.33 -27.61
N GLN A 208 -20.54 28.84 -26.50
CA GLN A 208 -20.37 29.38 -25.15
C GLN A 208 -19.04 28.98 -24.49
N VAL A 209 -18.19 28.19 -25.15
CA VAL A 209 -16.86 27.81 -24.61
C VAL A 209 -15.70 28.43 -25.37
N ARG A 210 -15.94 29.30 -26.35
CA ARG A 210 -14.89 29.97 -27.13
C ARG A 210 -13.88 30.73 -26.26
N HIS A 211 -14.34 31.35 -25.17
CA HIS A 211 -13.49 32.09 -24.22
C HIS A 211 -12.51 31.19 -23.45
N ARG A 212 -12.68 29.86 -23.53
CA ARG A 212 -11.77 28.88 -22.92
C ARG A 212 -10.54 28.56 -23.77
N LEU A 213 -10.50 29.02 -25.03
CA LEU A 213 -9.32 28.86 -25.87
C LEU A 213 -8.13 29.58 -25.21
N ASP A 214 -7.05 28.83 -25.03
CA ASP A 214 -5.76 29.38 -24.62
C ASP A 214 -4.71 29.02 -25.67
N PHE A 215 -4.00 30.05 -26.17
CA PHE A 215 -3.12 30.00 -27.34
C PHE A 215 -3.70 29.24 -28.57
N GLY A 216 -5.03 29.22 -28.70
CA GLY A 216 -5.74 28.51 -29.77
C GLY A 216 -6.07 27.05 -29.44
N SER A 217 -5.94 26.58 -28.21
CA SER A 217 -6.26 25.20 -27.82
C SER A 217 -7.31 25.13 -26.72
N MET A 218 -8.06 24.02 -26.69
CA MET A 218 -8.87 23.62 -25.54
C MET A 218 -7.99 22.81 -24.59
N LEU A 219 -7.35 23.51 -23.64
CA LEU A 219 -6.41 22.96 -22.65
C LEU A 219 -5.36 22.03 -23.25
N ALA A 220 -4.71 22.47 -24.33
CA ALA A 220 -3.66 21.74 -25.03
C ALA A 220 -4.04 20.33 -25.51
N SER A 221 -5.33 20.01 -25.68
CA SER A 221 -5.78 18.71 -26.19
C SER A 221 -6.19 18.79 -27.66
N PRO A 222 -5.55 18.02 -28.57
CA PRO A 222 -5.96 17.96 -29.97
C PRO A 222 -7.38 17.41 -30.17
N SER A 223 -7.79 16.35 -29.48
CA SER A 223 -9.17 15.83 -29.58
C SER A 223 -10.22 16.84 -29.10
N SER A 224 -9.97 17.51 -27.97
CA SER A 224 -10.90 18.51 -27.44
C SER A 224 -11.03 19.72 -28.36
N THR A 225 -9.91 20.18 -28.93
CA THR A 225 -9.89 21.31 -29.87
C THR A 225 -10.54 20.94 -31.20
N ALA A 226 -10.34 19.71 -31.69
CA ALA A 226 -11.03 19.18 -32.86
C ALA A 226 -12.55 19.08 -32.63
N ALA A 227 -12.98 18.58 -31.47
CA ALA A 227 -14.39 18.53 -31.10
C ALA A 227 -15.03 19.92 -31.04
N TYR A 228 -14.29 20.93 -30.53
CA TYR A 228 -14.73 22.32 -30.56
C TYR A 228 -14.96 22.82 -32.00
N LEU A 229 -14.00 22.63 -32.91
CA LEU A 229 -14.17 23.02 -34.32
C LEU A 229 -15.29 22.27 -35.04
N ILE A 230 -15.56 21.02 -34.65
CA ILE A 230 -16.64 20.21 -35.23
C ILE A 230 -18.02 20.69 -34.75
N ALA A 231 -18.14 21.13 -33.49
CA ALA A 231 -19.42 21.41 -32.84
C ALA A 231 -19.79 22.90 -32.76
N ALA A 232 -18.83 23.81 -32.82
CA ALA A 232 -19.08 25.26 -32.80
C ALA A 232 -19.74 25.71 -34.11
N SER A 233 -20.60 26.73 -34.02
CA SER A 233 -21.30 27.29 -35.19
C SER A 233 -20.40 28.21 -36.02
N GLN A 234 -19.37 28.80 -35.39
CA GLN A 234 -18.40 29.68 -36.03
C GLN A 234 -17.03 29.01 -36.12
N TRP A 235 -16.39 29.18 -37.27
CA TRP A 235 -15.01 28.72 -37.46
C TRP A 235 -14.03 29.55 -36.63
N ASP A 236 -13.07 28.89 -35.98
CA ASP A 236 -12.03 29.55 -35.19
C ASP A 236 -10.63 29.27 -35.79
N GLU A 237 -10.04 30.32 -36.37
CA GLU A 237 -8.73 30.21 -37.03
C GLU A 237 -7.58 29.93 -36.04
N ALA A 238 -7.72 30.30 -34.75
CA ALA A 238 -6.70 29.99 -33.74
C ALA A 238 -6.72 28.50 -33.39
N ALA A 239 -7.91 27.90 -33.27
CA ALA A 239 -8.09 26.47 -33.08
C ALA A 239 -7.56 25.65 -34.27
N GLU A 240 -7.80 26.12 -35.49
CA GLU A 240 -7.20 25.52 -36.68
C GLU A 240 -5.67 25.60 -36.66
N ALA A 241 -5.11 26.78 -36.38
CA ALA A 241 -3.66 26.99 -36.34
C ALA A 241 -2.99 26.07 -35.31
N TYR A 242 -3.61 25.90 -34.13
CA TYR A 242 -3.16 24.98 -33.11
C TYR A 242 -3.12 23.52 -33.61
N LEU A 243 -4.20 23.02 -34.22
CA LEU A 243 -4.24 21.64 -34.71
C LEU A 243 -3.23 21.41 -35.86
N ARG A 244 -3.03 22.41 -36.73
CA ARG A 244 -1.96 22.37 -37.74
C ARG A 244 -0.59 22.25 -37.09
N ALA A 245 -0.31 23.07 -36.07
CA ALA A 245 0.94 22.99 -35.33
C ALA A 245 1.12 21.62 -34.64
N ALA A 246 0.07 21.05 -34.06
CA ALA A 246 0.13 19.71 -33.45
C ALA A 246 0.43 18.61 -34.49
N VAL A 247 -0.15 18.69 -35.69
CA VAL A 247 0.13 17.75 -36.79
C VAL A 247 1.55 17.92 -37.34
N GLU A 248 1.99 19.15 -37.58
CA GLU A 248 3.28 19.46 -38.20
C GLU A 248 4.47 19.30 -37.25
N HIS A 249 4.32 19.76 -36.01
CA HIS A 249 5.40 19.85 -35.03
C HIS A 249 5.27 18.91 -33.84
N GLY A 250 4.12 18.25 -33.66
CA GLY A 250 3.97 17.18 -32.70
C GLY A 250 4.81 15.95 -33.06
N THR A 251 4.76 14.93 -32.22
CA THR A 251 5.59 13.72 -32.36
C THR A 251 5.30 12.93 -33.64
N GLY A 252 4.16 13.15 -34.29
CA GLY A 252 3.86 12.58 -35.62
C GLY A 252 4.56 13.26 -36.79
N GLN A 253 5.21 14.41 -36.60
CA GLN A 253 6.09 15.08 -37.56
C GLN A 253 5.50 15.22 -38.98
N GLY A 254 4.25 15.69 -39.09
CA GLY A 254 3.57 15.90 -40.36
C GLY A 254 2.93 14.65 -40.98
N LEU A 255 3.12 13.45 -40.41
CA LEU A 255 2.49 12.22 -40.90
C LEU A 255 0.97 12.15 -40.63
N GLY A 256 0.41 13.13 -39.93
CA GLY A 256 -1.01 13.22 -39.59
C GLY A 256 -1.36 12.75 -38.19
N ALA A 257 -0.51 11.95 -37.55
CA ALA A 257 -0.69 11.55 -36.15
C ALA A 257 -0.38 12.70 -35.19
N VAL A 258 -1.16 12.81 -34.12
CA VAL A 258 -1.00 13.81 -33.07
C VAL A 258 -0.87 13.16 -31.70
N PRO A 259 -0.15 13.78 -30.74
CA PRO A 259 -0.16 13.36 -29.33
C PRO A 259 -1.51 13.65 -28.66
N SER A 260 -1.70 13.19 -27.42
CA SER A 260 -2.90 13.52 -26.64
C SER A 260 -2.87 14.91 -25.98
N ALA A 261 -1.67 15.45 -25.78
CA ALA A 261 -1.44 16.82 -25.36
C ALA A 261 -0.32 17.46 -26.19
N PHE A 262 -0.50 18.72 -26.59
CA PHE A 262 0.52 19.49 -27.31
C PHE A 262 0.38 20.99 -27.02
N PRO A 263 1.47 21.73 -26.77
CA PRO A 263 2.78 21.22 -26.37
C PRO A 263 2.77 20.69 -24.92
N THR A 264 3.91 20.16 -24.45
CA THR A 264 4.13 19.66 -23.08
C THR A 264 5.46 20.17 -22.52
N THR A 265 5.79 21.42 -22.83
CA THR A 265 7.15 21.96 -22.67
C THR A 265 7.59 22.03 -21.21
N ILE A 266 6.79 22.62 -20.32
CA ILE A 266 7.16 22.74 -18.91
C ILE A 266 7.25 21.35 -18.28
N PHE A 267 6.25 20.49 -18.50
CA PHE A 267 6.24 19.11 -18.01
C PHE A 267 7.53 18.36 -18.35
N GLU A 268 7.91 18.30 -19.62
CA GLU A 268 9.11 17.57 -20.02
C GLU A 268 10.40 18.18 -19.48
N VAL A 269 10.49 19.50 -19.52
CA VAL A 269 11.66 20.25 -19.04
C VAL A 269 11.86 20.03 -17.54
N VAL A 270 10.83 20.23 -16.72
CA VAL A 270 10.97 20.18 -15.27
C VAL A 270 11.11 18.75 -14.78
N TRP A 271 10.46 17.76 -15.42
CA TRP A 271 10.66 16.36 -15.03
C TRP A 271 12.09 15.90 -15.27
N VAL A 272 12.68 16.19 -16.44
CA VAL A 272 14.06 15.76 -16.73
C VAL A 272 15.06 16.56 -15.91
N THR A 273 15.02 17.89 -15.97
CA THR A 273 16.04 18.74 -15.34
C THR A 273 16.07 18.57 -13.83
N SER A 274 14.92 18.62 -13.14
CA SER A 274 14.96 18.40 -11.69
C SER A 274 15.31 16.97 -11.30
N THR A 275 15.02 15.95 -12.11
CA THR A 275 15.50 14.57 -11.84
C THR A 275 17.03 14.53 -11.88
N LEU A 276 17.65 15.02 -12.96
CA LEU A 276 19.11 15.02 -13.09
C LEU A 276 19.79 15.78 -11.93
N LEU A 277 19.25 16.95 -11.56
CA LEU A 277 19.79 17.76 -10.46
C LEU A 277 19.54 17.13 -9.09
N GLN A 278 18.33 16.63 -8.81
CA GLN A 278 17.96 16.02 -7.53
C GLN A 278 18.78 14.77 -7.23
N TYR A 279 19.04 13.95 -8.25
CA TYR A 279 19.89 12.77 -8.16
C TYR A 279 21.37 13.07 -8.41
N GLN A 280 21.77 14.35 -8.35
CA GLN A 280 23.17 14.80 -8.35
C GLN A 280 23.98 14.27 -9.55
N VAL A 281 23.35 14.22 -10.73
CA VAL A 281 24.04 13.89 -11.98
C VAL A 281 25.02 15.02 -12.29
N MET A 282 26.30 14.67 -12.46
CA MET A 282 27.33 15.62 -12.88
C MET A 282 27.11 15.98 -14.34
N LEU A 283 26.84 17.25 -14.62
CA LEU A 283 26.61 17.75 -15.98
C LEU A 283 27.90 18.29 -16.60
N GLY A 284 28.14 18.00 -17.87
CA GLY A 284 29.17 18.65 -18.68
C GLY A 284 28.85 20.11 -18.97
N ASP A 285 29.79 20.85 -19.56
CA ASP A 285 29.66 22.30 -19.82
C ASP A 285 28.42 22.62 -20.67
N THR A 286 28.15 21.83 -21.71
CA THR A 286 26.95 21.96 -22.55
C THR A 286 25.67 21.75 -21.74
N GLY A 287 25.61 20.67 -20.95
CA GLY A 287 24.47 20.39 -20.07
C GLY A 287 24.20 21.52 -19.07
N GLN A 288 25.25 22.10 -18.48
CA GLN A 288 25.13 23.24 -17.56
C GLN A 288 24.56 24.48 -18.25
N GLN A 289 25.02 24.80 -19.47
CA GLN A 289 24.48 25.91 -20.26
C GLN A 289 22.99 25.69 -20.59
N CYS A 290 22.61 24.47 -20.98
CA CYS A 290 21.22 24.12 -21.24
C CYS A 290 20.34 24.28 -20.00
N VAL A 291 20.82 23.85 -18.84
CA VAL A 291 20.12 24.03 -17.55
C VAL A 291 19.94 25.51 -17.22
N GLN A 292 20.91 26.38 -17.54
CA GLN A 292 20.75 27.83 -17.33
C GLN A 292 19.66 28.43 -18.25
N ILE A 293 19.57 27.99 -19.51
CA ILE A 293 18.51 28.42 -20.44
C ILE A 293 17.14 27.98 -19.90
N ILE A 294 17.03 26.71 -19.49
CA ILE A 294 15.83 26.15 -18.87
C ILE A 294 15.43 26.92 -17.61
N ALA A 295 16.38 27.18 -16.72
CA ALA A 295 16.15 27.92 -15.48
C ALA A 295 15.66 29.35 -15.74
N GLN A 296 16.24 30.03 -16.73
CA GLN A 296 15.81 31.37 -17.11
C GLN A 296 14.37 31.36 -17.66
N TYR A 297 14.04 30.41 -18.53
CA TYR A 297 12.66 30.22 -19.01
C TYR A 297 11.67 29.99 -17.86
N LEU A 298 11.98 29.07 -16.94
CA LEU A 298 11.10 28.77 -15.80
C LEU A 298 10.97 29.96 -14.83
N LYS A 299 12.06 30.70 -14.62
CA LYS A 299 12.04 31.91 -13.81
C LYS A 299 11.11 32.95 -14.41
N ASP A 300 11.21 33.18 -15.71
CA ASP A 300 10.34 34.14 -16.40
C ASP A 300 8.88 33.70 -16.25
N VAL A 301 8.53 32.44 -16.50
CA VAL A 301 7.16 31.93 -16.27
C VAL A 301 6.71 32.11 -14.81
N TYR A 302 7.55 31.73 -13.85
CA TYR A 302 7.28 31.83 -12.43
C TYR A 302 6.99 33.28 -12.00
N GLU A 303 7.81 34.24 -12.43
CA GLU A 303 7.65 35.66 -12.08
C GLU A 303 6.40 36.26 -12.75
N HIS A 304 6.12 35.91 -14.01
CA HIS A 304 4.96 36.42 -14.74
C HIS A 304 3.62 35.83 -14.27
N GLN A 305 3.60 34.56 -13.83
CA GLN A 305 2.37 33.86 -13.40
C GLN A 305 2.21 33.81 -11.88
N ASN A 306 2.94 34.65 -11.14
CA ASN A 306 2.84 34.75 -9.68
C ASN A 306 3.05 33.38 -8.99
N GLY A 307 4.04 32.62 -9.45
CA GLY A 307 4.56 31.43 -8.77
C GLY A 307 3.81 30.11 -8.95
N VAL A 308 2.75 30.07 -9.76
CA VAL A 308 1.96 28.84 -10.05
C VAL A 308 1.66 28.75 -11.54
N PHE A 309 1.82 27.58 -12.14
CA PHE A 309 1.60 27.37 -13.58
C PHE A 309 1.45 25.88 -13.93
N GLY A 310 0.91 25.59 -15.11
CA GLY A 310 0.70 24.22 -15.60
C GLY A 310 1.83 23.72 -16.49
N TRP A 311 1.62 22.59 -17.17
CA TRP A 311 2.58 21.94 -18.08
C TRP A 311 2.94 22.74 -19.35
N VAL A 312 2.24 23.85 -19.61
CA VAL A 312 2.54 24.89 -20.61
C VAL A 312 2.24 26.25 -19.97
N PRO A 313 2.94 27.34 -20.34
CA PRO A 313 2.56 28.68 -19.90
C PRO A 313 1.07 28.95 -20.15
N THR A 314 0.47 29.80 -19.31
CA THR A 314 -0.94 30.28 -19.36
C THR A 314 -2.05 29.25 -19.10
N LEU A 315 -1.78 27.95 -19.25
CA LEU A 315 -2.73 26.90 -18.87
C LEU A 315 -3.05 26.92 -17.37
N ILE A 316 -4.15 26.25 -17.02
CA ILE A 316 -4.59 26.06 -15.64
C ILE A 316 -3.43 25.47 -14.84
N ALA A 317 -3.05 26.14 -13.76
CA ALA A 317 -2.00 25.67 -12.87
C ALA A 317 -2.40 24.38 -12.16
N ASP A 318 -1.42 23.50 -11.99
CA ASP A 318 -1.51 22.30 -11.17
C ASP A 318 -0.33 22.24 -10.18
N ALA A 319 -0.53 21.53 -9.07
CA ALA A 319 0.47 21.43 -8.03
C ALA A 319 1.69 20.57 -8.44
N ASP A 320 1.56 19.70 -9.44
CA ASP A 320 2.60 18.73 -9.80
C ASP A 320 3.71 19.41 -10.62
N ASP A 321 3.34 20.03 -11.74
CA ASP A 321 4.22 20.85 -12.58
C ASP A 321 4.76 22.05 -11.80
N THR A 322 3.91 22.74 -11.03
CA THR A 322 4.37 23.87 -10.19
C THR A 322 5.43 23.41 -9.19
N ALA A 323 5.22 22.30 -8.47
CA ALA A 323 6.17 21.82 -7.48
C ALA A 323 7.51 21.43 -8.11
N ARG A 324 7.48 20.71 -9.25
CA ARG A 324 8.71 20.34 -9.98
C ARG A 324 9.44 21.56 -10.54
N SER A 325 8.71 22.60 -10.90
CA SER A 325 9.29 23.88 -11.33
C SER A 325 10.00 24.61 -10.19
N ILE A 326 9.33 24.74 -9.03
CA ILE A 326 9.92 25.32 -7.81
C ILE A 326 11.15 24.53 -7.37
N LEU A 327 11.08 23.19 -7.41
CA LEU A 327 12.23 22.31 -7.14
C LEU A 327 13.38 22.61 -8.11
N THR A 328 13.11 22.67 -9.42
CA THR A 328 14.13 22.97 -10.44
C THR A 328 14.83 24.29 -10.16
N LEU A 329 14.04 25.35 -9.93
CA LEU A 329 14.54 26.69 -9.63
C LEU A 329 15.40 26.72 -8.36
N ASN A 330 14.96 26.07 -7.28
CA ASN A 330 15.72 26.00 -6.04
C ASN A 330 17.03 25.20 -6.19
N LEU A 331 17.02 24.11 -6.96
CA LEU A 331 18.22 23.30 -7.22
C LEU A 331 19.29 24.04 -8.04
N VAL A 332 18.89 24.97 -8.90
CA VAL A 332 19.84 25.85 -9.63
C VAL A 332 20.21 27.13 -8.86
N GLY A 333 19.72 27.28 -7.63
CA GLY A 333 20.06 28.39 -6.73
C GLY A 333 19.16 29.63 -6.85
N TYR A 334 18.05 29.57 -7.57
CA TYR A 334 17.03 30.62 -7.54
C TYR A 334 16.03 30.34 -6.40
N PRO A 335 15.82 31.26 -5.44
CA PRO A 335 15.06 31.01 -4.22
C PRO A 335 13.53 31.07 -4.43
N ALA A 336 13.00 30.22 -5.30
CA ALA A 336 11.57 30.11 -5.57
C ALA A 336 10.80 29.67 -4.33
N GLN A 337 9.68 30.35 -4.07
CA GLN A 337 8.94 30.20 -2.83
C GLN A 337 7.58 29.49 -3.06
N PRO A 338 7.18 28.55 -2.17
CA PRO A 338 6.00 27.73 -2.38
C PRO A 338 4.68 28.36 -1.90
N GLN A 339 4.61 29.63 -1.48
CA GLN A 339 3.39 30.13 -0.82
C GLN A 339 2.16 30.12 -1.73
N GLN A 340 2.32 30.40 -3.02
CA GLN A 340 1.20 30.41 -3.97
C GLN A 340 0.72 28.98 -4.27
N LEU A 341 1.66 28.04 -4.39
CA LEU A 341 1.35 26.61 -4.44
C LEU A 341 0.57 26.18 -3.18
N ILE A 342 1.00 26.60 -1.99
CA ILE A 342 0.33 26.24 -0.74
C ILE A 342 -1.07 26.83 -0.68
N ALA A 343 -1.20 28.12 -0.98
CA ALA A 343 -2.47 28.83 -0.92
C ALA A 343 -3.53 28.24 -1.86
N GLN A 344 -3.13 27.78 -3.05
CA GLN A 344 -4.06 27.32 -4.06
C GLN A 344 -4.43 25.83 -3.93
N PHE A 345 -3.48 24.99 -3.53
CA PHE A 345 -3.63 23.53 -3.65
C PHE A 345 -3.79 22.78 -2.33
N ARG A 346 -3.45 23.39 -1.18
CA ARG A 346 -3.67 22.75 0.13
C ARG A 346 -5.16 22.49 0.35
N ASN A 347 -5.50 21.27 0.74
CA ASN A 347 -6.87 20.83 0.96
C ASN A 347 -6.96 19.87 2.15
N GLY A 348 -7.39 20.38 3.31
CA GLY A 348 -7.53 19.59 4.52
C GLY A 348 -6.19 18.99 4.96
N ASP A 349 -5.98 17.72 4.65
CA ASP A 349 -4.86 16.89 5.07
C ASP A 349 -3.87 16.53 3.95
N HIS A 350 -4.03 17.06 2.73
CA HIS A 350 -3.15 16.82 1.58
C HIS A 350 -3.13 18.01 0.62
N PHE A 351 -2.37 17.90 -0.47
CA PHE A 351 -2.38 18.82 -1.60
C PHE A 351 -3.11 18.20 -2.79
N ARG A 352 -3.98 18.99 -3.40
CA ARG A 352 -4.67 18.61 -4.63
C ARG A 352 -3.78 18.86 -5.85
N THR A 353 -3.80 18.00 -6.87
CA THR A 353 -3.19 18.31 -8.18
C THR A 353 -3.90 19.50 -8.83
N TYR A 354 -5.24 19.48 -8.93
CA TYR A 354 -6.04 20.61 -9.40
C TYR A 354 -7.03 21.12 -8.35
N PRO A 355 -7.39 22.42 -8.32
CA PRO A 355 -8.24 22.97 -7.27
C PRO A 355 -9.65 22.36 -7.17
N GLN A 356 -10.14 21.72 -8.23
CA GLN A 356 -11.45 21.07 -8.28
C GLN A 356 -11.37 19.53 -8.28
N GLU A 357 -10.21 18.94 -8.02
CA GLU A 357 -10.09 17.48 -8.04
C GLU A 357 -10.79 16.80 -6.86
N ARG A 358 -11.19 15.55 -7.09
CA ARG A 358 -11.80 14.67 -6.08
C ARG A 358 -10.78 13.75 -5.43
N ASP A 359 -10.03 13.01 -6.26
CA ASP A 359 -9.16 11.93 -5.81
C ASP A 359 -7.71 12.45 -5.72
N PRO A 360 -7.03 12.27 -4.58
CA PRO A 360 -5.70 12.80 -4.37
C PRO A 360 -4.64 12.01 -5.15
N SER A 361 -3.54 12.67 -5.54
CA SER A 361 -2.36 12.01 -6.13
C SER A 361 -1.23 11.81 -5.12
N ILE A 362 -0.64 10.61 -5.12
CA ILE A 362 0.56 10.31 -4.33
C ILE A 362 1.77 11.03 -4.92
N SER A 363 1.93 10.99 -6.25
CA SER A 363 3.06 11.62 -6.93
C SER A 363 3.07 13.14 -6.74
N THR A 364 1.91 13.81 -6.88
CA THR A 364 1.76 15.24 -6.60
C THR A 364 2.17 15.59 -5.16
N ASN A 365 1.70 14.84 -4.17
CA ASN A 365 2.05 15.12 -2.77
C ASN A 365 3.54 14.88 -2.48
N CYS A 366 4.17 13.88 -3.12
CA CYS A 366 5.62 13.71 -3.06
C CYS A 366 6.36 14.89 -3.73
N ASN A 367 5.87 15.38 -4.87
CA ASN A 367 6.47 16.49 -5.60
C ASN A 367 6.35 17.81 -4.82
N VAL A 368 5.18 18.09 -4.23
CA VAL A 368 5.01 19.22 -3.30
C VAL A 368 5.97 19.10 -2.12
N LEU A 369 6.01 17.94 -1.45
CA LEU A 369 6.89 17.74 -0.31
C LEU A 369 8.35 17.97 -0.69
N VAL A 370 8.80 17.46 -1.83
CA VAL A 370 10.20 17.65 -2.22
C VAL A 370 10.53 19.10 -2.55
N ALA A 371 9.58 19.87 -3.11
CA ALA A 371 9.75 21.31 -3.32
C ALA A 371 9.92 22.05 -1.99
N LEU A 372 9.11 21.73 -0.97
CA LEU A 372 9.22 22.32 0.38
C LEU A 372 10.58 22.02 1.02
N LEU A 373 11.06 20.77 0.89
CA LEU A 373 12.35 20.32 1.43
C LEU A 373 13.58 20.94 0.75
N HIS A 374 13.41 21.57 -0.42
CA HIS A 374 14.49 22.23 -1.16
C HIS A 374 14.39 23.76 -1.15
N THR A 375 13.45 24.33 -0.39
CA THR A 375 13.48 25.77 -0.10
C THR A 375 14.73 26.15 0.70
N ALA A 376 15.12 27.42 0.66
CA ALA A 376 16.27 27.92 1.44
C ALA A 376 16.07 27.74 2.96
N GLU A 377 14.83 27.77 3.45
CA GLU A 377 14.49 27.69 4.87
C GLU A 377 13.32 26.71 5.11
N PRO A 378 13.52 25.38 4.97
CA PRO A 378 12.45 24.38 5.06
C PRO A 378 11.67 24.41 6.38
N ARG A 379 12.32 24.86 7.46
CA ARG A 379 11.69 25.04 8.79
C ARG A 379 10.48 25.98 8.79
N GLN A 380 10.35 26.86 7.80
CA GLN A 380 9.20 27.76 7.70
C GLN A 380 7.92 27.02 7.27
N TYR A 381 8.04 25.81 6.73
CA TYR A 381 6.96 25.01 6.18
C TYR A 381 6.76 23.70 6.94
N LEU A 382 7.11 23.67 8.24
CA LEU A 382 7.02 22.46 9.07
C LEU A 382 5.61 21.88 9.10
N ASP A 383 4.60 22.74 9.17
CA ASP A 383 3.20 22.32 9.22
C ASP A 383 2.80 21.62 7.91
N GLU A 384 3.16 22.19 6.76
CA GLU A 384 2.90 21.60 5.44
C GLU A 384 3.71 20.31 5.22
N ILE A 385 4.97 20.28 5.65
CA ILE A 385 5.84 19.09 5.58
C ILE A 385 5.21 17.97 6.42
N GLN A 386 4.87 18.25 7.67
CA GLN A 386 4.28 17.27 8.58
C GLN A 386 2.93 16.77 8.05
N LEU A 387 2.06 17.68 7.60
CA LEU A 387 0.77 17.35 7.00
C LEU A 387 0.93 16.39 5.82
N THR A 388 1.83 16.71 4.89
CA THR A 388 2.06 15.90 3.68
C THR A 388 2.64 14.52 4.03
N LEU A 389 3.56 14.46 5.01
CA LEU A 389 4.08 13.20 5.53
C LEU A 389 2.97 12.32 6.12
N HIS A 390 2.08 12.88 6.95
CA HIS A 390 0.99 12.12 7.55
C HIS A 390 -0.01 11.60 6.49
N PHE A 391 -0.25 12.36 5.42
CA PHE A 391 -1.01 11.87 4.28
C PHE A 391 -0.30 10.69 3.61
N LEU A 392 0.96 10.84 3.21
CA LEU A 392 1.72 9.78 2.55
C LEU A 392 1.86 8.53 3.42
N TYR A 393 2.02 8.68 4.74
CA TYR A 393 2.07 7.57 5.69
C TYR A 393 0.75 6.82 5.72
N ARG A 394 -0.39 7.53 5.80
CA ARG A 394 -1.71 6.87 5.78
C ARG A 394 -1.94 6.13 4.47
N GLN A 395 -1.55 6.70 3.33
CA GLN A 395 -1.70 6.03 2.03
C GLN A 395 -0.82 4.78 1.94
N HIS A 396 0.44 4.88 2.35
CA HIS A 396 1.34 3.72 2.40
C HIS A 396 0.83 2.63 3.35
N ASN A 397 0.44 3.02 4.55
CA ASN A 397 -0.02 2.12 5.60
C ASN A 397 -1.36 1.44 5.28
N ALA A 398 -2.17 2.03 4.39
CA ALA A 398 -3.39 1.43 3.87
C ALA A 398 -3.18 0.62 2.58
N GLY A 399 -1.94 0.50 2.09
CA GLY A 399 -1.63 -0.20 0.83
C GLY A 399 -2.01 0.57 -0.43
N ARG A 400 -2.30 1.87 -0.33
CA ARG A 400 -2.83 2.75 -1.40
C ARG A 400 -1.73 3.62 -2.02
N LEU A 401 -0.62 3.00 -2.43
CA LEU A 401 0.48 3.72 -3.09
C LEU A 401 0.35 3.83 -4.61
N GLN A 402 -0.75 3.36 -5.21
CA GLN A 402 -0.98 3.55 -6.63
C GLN A 402 -1.28 5.02 -6.92
N ASP A 403 -0.70 5.54 -8.00
CA ASP A 403 -0.92 6.91 -8.43
C ASP A 403 -1.82 6.98 -9.67
N LYS A 404 -2.53 8.09 -9.83
CA LYS A 404 -3.45 8.30 -10.96
C LYS A 404 -2.77 8.73 -12.27
N TRP A 405 -1.46 9.06 -12.24
CA TRP A 405 -0.71 9.53 -13.40
C TRP A 405 0.24 8.48 -14.00
N ASN A 406 0.48 7.35 -13.32
CA ASN A 406 1.38 6.29 -13.81
C ASN A 406 0.88 4.90 -13.38
N ILE A 407 0.83 3.94 -14.32
CA ILE A 407 0.36 2.58 -14.02
C ILE A 407 1.36 1.75 -13.20
N SER A 408 2.64 2.12 -13.19
CA SER A 408 3.66 1.39 -12.46
C SER A 408 3.67 1.80 -10.99
N PRO A 409 3.49 0.86 -10.03
CA PRO A 409 3.60 1.18 -8.61
C PRO A 409 5.03 1.54 -8.19
N MET A 410 6.03 1.29 -9.04
CA MET A 410 7.42 1.67 -8.76
C MET A 410 7.64 3.19 -8.86
N TYR A 411 6.86 3.89 -9.69
CA TYR A 411 6.96 5.34 -9.84
C TYR A 411 6.69 6.10 -8.51
N PRO A 412 5.53 5.92 -7.86
CA PRO A 412 5.28 6.54 -6.56
C PRO A 412 6.19 6.02 -5.45
N ARG A 413 6.67 4.76 -5.51
CA ARG A 413 7.67 4.24 -4.56
C ARG A 413 9.00 4.99 -4.65
N MET A 414 9.47 5.27 -5.86
CA MET A 414 10.69 6.06 -6.10
C MET A 414 10.55 7.47 -5.51
N LEU A 415 9.43 8.14 -5.79
CA LEU A 415 9.17 9.47 -5.25
C LEU A 415 9.10 9.47 -3.72
N LEU A 416 8.39 8.49 -3.14
CA LEU A 416 8.29 8.32 -1.69
C LEU A 416 9.65 8.07 -1.04
N ALA A 417 10.46 7.15 -1.55
CA ALA A 417 11.81 6.91 -1.03
C ALA A 417 12.68 8.17 -1.10
N THR A 418 12.54 8.95 -2.19
CA THR A 418 13.28 10.19 -2.41
C THR A 418 12.96 11.24 -1.36
N VAL A 419 11.67 11.48 -1.07
CA VAL A 419 11.28 12.45 -0.04
C VAL A 419 11.63 11.98 1.37
N LEU A 420 11.45 10.69 1.69
CA LEU A 420 11.73 10.18 3.04
C LEU A 420 13.22 10.24 3.37
N ALA A 421 14.09 9.84 2.44
CA ALA A 421 15.53 9.97 2.64
C ALA A 421 15.95 11.43 2.86
N ARG A 422 15.36 12.37 2.12
CA ARG A 422 15.62 13.81 2.30
C ARG A 422 15.12 14.33 3.65
N VAL A 423 13.94 13.90 4.11
CA VAL A 423 13.44 14.24 5.45
C VAL A 423 14.38 13.73 6.53
N ILE A 424 14.80 12.47 6.46
CA ILE A 424 15.73 11.87 7.42
C ILE A 424 17.06 12.64 7.43
N GLN A 425 17.57 13.00 6.26
CA GLN A 425 18.80 13.79 6.13
C GLN A 425 18.65 15.19 6.77
N LEU A 426 17.61 15.94 6.42
CA LEU A 426 17.39 17.30 6.94
C LEU A 426 17.03 17.31 8.43
N TRP A 427 16.40 16.26 8.93
CA TRP A 427 16.18 16.10 10.36
C TRP A 427 17.51 15.90 11.09
N GLY A 428 18.35 14.98 10.61
CA GLY A 428 19.68 14.71 11.19
C GLY A 428 20.67 15.87 11.06
N GLN A 429 20.50 16.75 10.07
CA GLN A 429 21.32 17.95 9.89
C GLN A 429 20.83 19.17 10.70
N GLY A 430 19.61 19.13 11.24
CA GLY A 430 19.04 20.21 12.07
C GLY A 430 17.87 21.00 11.47
N PRO A 431 17.78 21.29 10.16
CA PRO A 431 16.69 22.09 9.58
C PRO A 431 15.27 21.61 9.90
N LEU A 432 15.08 20.31 10.12
CA LEU A 432 13.78 19.73 10.49
C LEU A 432 13.76 19.13 11.90
N SER A 433 14.73 19.46 12.77
CA SER A 433 14.87 18.86 14.12
C SER A 433 13.64 19.01 15.04
N SER A 434 12.74 19.95 14.74
CA SER A 434 11.46 20.14 15.44
C SER A 434 10.37 19.16 15.03
N LEU A 435 10.56 18.36 13.97
CA LEU A 435 9.62 17.30 13.63
C LEU A 435 9.54 16.28 14.77
N PRO A 436 8.34 15.79 15.10
CA PRO A 436 8.17 14.74 16.11
C PRO A 436 9.01 13.50 15.79
N ALA A 437 9.64 12.92 16.81
CA ALA A 437 10.53 11.76 16.64
C ALA A 437 9.81 10.53 16.07
N ASP A 438 8.54 10.33 16.44
CA ASP A 438 7.67 9.28 15.91
C ASP A 438 7.34 9.46 14.41
N CYS A 439 7.23 10.70 13.94
CA CYS A 439 7.09 11.01 12.52
C CYS A 439 8.32 10.54 11.74
N VAL A 440 9.53 10.85 12.22
CA VAL A 440 10.79 10.44 11.58
C VAL A 440 11.01 8.92 11.69
N GLN A 441 10.65 8.33 12.82
CA GLN A 441 10.67 6.87 12.99
C GLN A 441 9.78 6.17 11.96
N THR A 442 8.59 6.73 11.71
CA THR A 442 7.67 6.24 10.69
C THR A 442 8.27 6.36 9.29
N ALA A 443 8.98 7.46 8.99
CA ALA A 443 9.73 7.61 7.73
C ALA A 443 10.75 6.47 7.53
N LEU A 444 11.50 6.11 8.57
CA LEU A 444 12.48 5.02 8.50
C LEU A 444 11.82 3.66 8.26
N VAL A 445 10.72 3.36 8.96
CA VAL A 445 9.96 2.12 8.77
C VAL A 445 9.46 2.00 7.33
N ILE A 446 8.86 3.07 6.81
CA ILE A 446 8.33 3.09 5.44
C ILE A 446 9.46 2.98 4.41
N LEU A 447 10.58 3.67 4.62
CA LEU A 447 11.75 3.55 3.74
C LEU A 447 12.32 2.12 3.76
N SER A 448 12.33 1.46 4.93
CA SER A 448 12.70 0.05 5.08
C SER A 448 11.75 -0.88 4.33
N ASN A 449 10.45 -0.62 4.38
CA ASN A 449 9.46 -1.39 3.63
C ASN A 449 9.63 -1.22 2.11
N VAL A 450 9.79 0.02 1.64
CA VAL A 450 10.02 0.32 0.21
C VAL A 450 11.30 -0.34 -0.28
N LEU A 451 12.40 -0.25 0.49
CA LEU A 451 13.67 -0.87 0.15
C LEU A 451 13.55 -2.39 0.01
N GLN A 452 12.94 -3.06 0.98
CA GLN A 452 12.79 -4.52 0.95
C GLN A 452 11.93 -4.99 -0.23
N ARG A 453 10.77 -4.34 -0.45
CA ARG A 453 9.91 -4.66 -1.59
C ARG A 453 10.61 -4.45 -2.92
N THR A 454 11.35 -3.35 -3.08
CA THR A 454 12.12 -3.11 -4.31
C THR A 454 13.20 -4.17 -4.53
N LEU A 455 13.91 -4.60 -3.48
CA LEU A 455 14.90 -5.67 -3.61
C LEU A 455 14.27 -7.03 -3.95
N GLN A 456 13.10 -7.35 -3.37
CA GLN A 456 12.38 -8.60 -3.65
C GLN A 456 11.76 -8.64 -5.05
N ASP A 457 11.30 -7.49 -5.57
CA ASP A 457 10.68 -7.39 -6.89
C ASP A 457 11.69 -7.48 -8.04
N GLN A 458 13.01 -7.51 -7.76
CA GLN A 458 14.05 -7.58 -8.79
C GLN A 458 14.06 -8.97 -9.46
N ASP A 459 14.05 -9.00 -10.78
CA ASP A 459 14.19 -10.23 -11.55
C ASP A 459 15.63 -10.77 -11.42
N PRO A 460 15.83 -11.96 -10.81
CA PRO A 460 17.16 -12.52 -10.60
C PRO A 460 17.84 -12.95 -11.91
N ALA A 461 17.12 -13.10 -13.02
CA ALA A 461 17.66 -13.55 -14.29
C ALA A 461 18.36 -12.44 -15.08
N ASN A 462 17.88 -11.20 -14.98
CA ASN A 462 18.37 -10.07 -15.79
C ASN A 462 18.62 -8.78 -14.99
N GLY A 463 18.27 -8.74 -13.70
CA GLY A 463 18.47 -7.56 -12.84
C GLY A 463 17.43 -6.45 -13.01
N SER A 464 16.43 -6.62 -13.87
CA SER A 464 15.39 -5.63 -14.16
C SER A 464 14.23 -5.67 -13.16
N TRP A 465 13.35 -4.68 -13.27
CA TRP A 465 12.02 -4.71 -12.68
C TRP A 465 10.99 -4.79 -13.79
N SER A 466 10.20 -5.87 -13.78
CA SER A 466 9.16 -6.16 -14.78
C SER A 466 9.66 -6.19 -16.24
N GLY A 467 10.96 -6.35 -16.48
CA GLY A 467 11.55 -6.27 -17.82
C GLY A 467 11.46 -4.89 -18.48
N SER A 468 11.03 -3.86 -17.75
CA SER A 468 10.80 -2.51 -18.28
C SER A 468 11.98 -1.59 -17.97
N ILE A 469 12.46 -0.89 -18.99
CA ILE A 469 13.59 0.05 -18.89
C ILE A 469 13.26 1.19 -17.91
N GLU A 470 12.13 1.86 -18.09
CA GLU A 470 11.74 3.00 -17.27
C GLU A 470 11.43 2.59 -15.82
N VAL A 471 10.76 1.44 -15.62
CA VAL A 471 10.49 0.91 -14.27
C VAL A 471 11.77 0.47 -13.57
N THR A 472 12.73 -0.10 -14.31
CA THR A 472 14.06 -0.42 -13.77
C THR A 472 14.82 0.84 -13.36
N ALA A 473 14.73 1.92 -14.13
CA ALA A 473 15.30 3.20 -13.74
C ALA A 473 14.69 3.72 -12.43
N TYR A 474 13.37 3.66 -12.26
CA TYR A 474 12.70 4.03 -11.00
C TYR A 474 13.19 3.19 -9.81
N ALA A 475 13.33 1.88 -10.00
CA ALA A 475 13.81 0.98 -8.96
C ALA A 475 15.27 1.27 -8.58
N VAL A 476 16.16 1.47 -9.56
CA VAL A 476 17.56 1.82 -9.31
C VAL A 476 17.66 3.15 -8.57
N LEU A 477 16.87 4.16 -8.93
CA LEU A 477 16.82 5.45 -8.22
C LEU A 477 16.31 5.29 -6.78
N THR A 478 15.30 4.45 -6.57
CA THR A 478 14.79 4.08 -5.23
C THR A 478 15.91 3.49 -4.36
N LEU A 479 16.65 2.51 -4.90
CA LEU A 479 17.76 1.86 -4.23
C LEU A 479 18.94 2.81 -3.99
N ALA A 480 19.27 3.66 -4.96
CA ALA A 480 20.34 4.63 -4.88
C ALA A 480 20.10 5.64 -3.75
N VAL A 481 18.89 6.17 -3.63
CA VAL A 481 18.55 7.08 -2.52
C VAL A 481 18.49 6.33 -1.19
N ALA A 482 17.93 5.12 -1.14
CA ALA A 482 17.97 4.32 0.08
C ALA A 482 19.43 4.07 0.54
N SER A 483 20.39 3.93 -0.38
CA SER A 483 21.81 3.72 -0.07
C SER A 483 22.47 4.88 0.69
N THR A 484 21.87 6.07 0.68
CA THR A 484 22.35 7.25 1.42
C THR A 484 21.64 7.42 2.77
N SER A 485 20.74 6.50 3.12
CA SER A 485 20.01 6.51 4.39
C SER A 485 20.57 5.49 5.39
N PRO A 486 20.28 5.63 6.69
CA PRO A 486 20.60 4.62 7.72
C PRO A 486 20.11 3.21 7.35
N VAL A 487 18.90 3.12 6.82
CA VAL A 487 18.27 1.84 6.43
C VAL A 487 19.08 1.11 5.35
N GLY A 488 19.59 1.82 4.34
CA GLY A 488 20.37 1.21 3.27
C GLY A 488 21.75 0.72 3.71
N ARG A 489 22.33 1.30 4.77
CA ARG A 489 23.64 0.89 5.31
C ARG A 489 23.60 -0.52 5.88
N VAL A 490 22.45 -0.94 6.43
CA VAL A 490 22.27 -2.24 7.09
C VAL A 490 22.44 -3.42 6.13
N ILE A 491 21.99 -3.27 4.88
CA ILE A 491 22.05 -4.32 3.84
C ILE A 491 22.96 -3.93 2.67
N GLY A 492 23.99 -3.14 2.95
CA GLY A 492 24.78 -2.45 1.93
C GLY A 492 25.41 -3.33 0.84
N GLU A 493 25.71 -4.61 1.11
CA GLU A 493 26.21 -5.53 0.08
C GLU A 493 25.12 -5.92 -0.93
N GLN A 494 23.98 -6.45 -0.46
CA GLN A 494 22.85 -6.80 -1.32
C GLN A 494 22.33 -5.58 -2.09
N LEU A 495 22.24 -4.44 -1.41
CA LEU A 495 21.83 -3.18 -2.04
C LEU A 495 22.77 -2.78 -3.17
N ARG A 496 24.08 -2.88 -2.96
CA ARG A 496 25.08 -2.58 -3.99
C ARG A 496 24.96 -3.54 -5.19
N THR A 497 24.82 -4.83 -4.93
CA THR A 497 24.64 -5.85 -5.97
C THR A 497 23.39 -5.58 -6.80
N SER A 498 22.27 -5.29 -6.15
CA SER A 498 21.00 -5.00 -6.82
C SER A 498 21.09 -3.74 -7.70
N ILE A 499 21.72 -2.67 -7.21
CA ILE A 499 22.00 -1.46 -8.00
C ILE A 499 22.88 -1.78 -9.21
N ILE A 500 23.94 -2.57 -9.05
CA ILE A 500 24.84 -2.97 -10.14
C ILE A 500 24.07 -3.72 -11.23
N TYR A 501 23.23 -4.69 -10.86
CA TYR A 501 22.45 -5.45 -11.83
C TYR A 501 21.38 -4.61 -12.53
N GLY A 502 20.69 -3.74 -11.80
CA GLY A 502 19.73 -2.80 -12.40
C GLY A 502 20.42 -1.85 -13.38
N ARG A 503 21.60 -1.33 -13.04
CA ARG A 503 22.41 -0.52 -13.96
C ARG A 503 22.83 -1.31 -15.17
N ALA A 504 23.40 -2.51 -14.99
CA ALA A 504 23.82 -3.37 -16.10
C ALA A 504 22.67 -3.66 -17.09
N PHE A 505 21.45 -3.84 -16.60
CA PHE A 505 20.26 -3.97 -17.45
C PHE A 505 20.00 -2.71 -18.27
N LEU A 506 20.09 -1.52 -17.66
CA LEU A 506 19.91 -0.24 -18.36
C LEU A 506 21.02 0.00 -19.38
N GLU A 507 22.27 -0.34 -19.06
CA GLU A 507 23.41 -0.25 -19.98
C GLU A 507 23.23 -1.18 -21.19
N ALA A 508 22.82 -2.42 -20.96
CA ALA A 508 22.57 -3.40 -22.01
C ALA A 508 21.41 -3.00 -22.94
N ASN A 509 20.52 -2.10 -22.49
CA ASN A 509 19.37 -1.62 -23.25
C ASN A 509 19.50 -0.12 -23.63
N PHE A 510 20.71 0.44 -23.62
CA PHE A 510 20.97 1.86 -23.90
C PHE A 510 20.30 2.35 -25.20
N ASP A 511 20.42 1.60 -26.29
CA ASP A 511 19.88 1.99 -27.60
C ASP A 511 18.33 1.91 -27.68
N ARG A 512 17.67 1.41 -26.62
CA ARG A 512 16.21 1.24 -26.52
C ARG A 512 15.56 2.21 -25.53
N TRP A 513 16.32 3.12 -24.92
CA TRP A 513 15.75 4.09 -24.01
C TRP A 513 14.69 4.95 -24.71
N GLY A 514 13.60 5.27 -23.99
CA GLY A 514 12.46 5.97 -24.55
C GLY A 514 11.56 5.17 -25.50
N GLN A 515 11.90 3.91 -25.81
CA GLN A 515 11.10 3.04 -26.69
C GLN A 515 10.23 2.03 -25.91
N GLY A 516 10.06 2.24 -24.60
CA GLY A 516 9.24 1.38 -23.74
C GLY A 516 7.74 1.49 -24.05
N PRO A 517 6.95 0.51 -23.60
CA PRO A 517 5.49 0.60 -23.67
C PRO A 517 4.99 1.81 -22.85
N PRO A 518 3.82 2.37 -23.21
CA PRO A 518 3.28 3.53 -22.52
C PRO A 518 2.84 3.16 -21.10
N ILE A 519 3.24 3.98 -20.11
CA ILE A 519 2.93 3.77 -18.69
C ILE A 519 2.35 5.01 -18.01
N TRP A 520 2.34 6.16 -18.68
CA TRP A 520 1.77 7.39 -18.18
C TRP A 520 0.29 7.48 -18.54
N ILE A 521 -0.52 7.99 -17.61
CA ILE A 521 -1.98 7.96 -17.70
C ILE A 521 -2.52 9.34 -18.12
N GLU A 522 -3.32 9.34 -19.19
CA GLU A 522 -4.17 10.45 -19.62
C GLU A 522 -5.55 9.86 -20.02
N LYS A 523 -6.20 10.30 -21.12
CA LYS A 523 -7.38 9.65 -21.72
C LYS A 523 -7.02 8.25 -22.20
N VAL A 524 -5.83 8.12 -22.79
CA VAL A 524 -5.17 6.86 -23.14
C VAL A 524 -3.76 6.85 -22.55
N LEU A 525 -3.13 5.67 -22.46
CA LEU A 525 -1.74 5.62 -22.03
C LEU A 525 -0.81 6.26 -23.07
N TYR A 526 0.18 7.01 -22.59
CA TYR A 526 1.26 7.55 -23.41
C TYR A 526 2.64 7.17 -22.87
N SER A 527 3.65 7.23 -23.74
CA SER A 527 5.06 7.20 -23.37
C SER A 527 5.67 8.59 -23.55
N CYS A 528 6.68 8.91 -22.75
CA CYS A 528 7.45 10.13 -22.92
C CYS A 528 8.95 9.77 -23.00
N PRO A 529 9.53 9.72 -24.21
CA PRO A 529 10.92 9.33 -24.42
C PRO A 529 11.93 10.22 -23.69
N SER A 530 11.68 11.54 -23.60
CA SER A 530 12.54 12.47 -22.84
C SER A 530 12.62 12.09 -21.36
N LEU A 531 11.47 11.83 -20.72
CA LEU A 531 11.38 11.42 -19.31
C LEU A 531 12.07 10.08 -19.08
N SER A 532 11.71 9.07 -19.87
CA SER A 532 12.30 7.72 -19.78
C SER A 532 13.83 7.79 -19.86
N SER A 533 14.36 8.57 -20.81
CA SER A 533 15.80 8.78 -20.98
C SER A 533 16.42 9.52 -19.78
N GLY A 534 15.77 10.58 -19.30
CA GLY A 534 16.21 11.33 -18.11
C GLY A 534 16.30 10.46 -16.86
N PHE A 535 15.31 9.58 -16.63
CA PHE A 535 15.36 8.62 -15.53
C PHE A 535 16.47 7.58 -15.70
N CYS A 536 16.69 7.06 -16.91
CA CYS A 536 17.77 6.11 -17.16
C CYS A 536 19.17 6.72 -16.95
N ILE A 537 19.37 7.95 -17.42
CA ILE A 537 20.61 8.71 -17.20
C ILE A 537 20.83 8.91 -15.70
N ALA A 538 19.81 9.38 -14.99
CA ALA A 538 19.89 9.57 -13.54
C ALA A 538 20.19 8.26 -12.81
N ALA A 539 19.53 7.16 -13.17
CA ALA A 539 19.74 5.85 -12.54
C ALA A 539 21.18 5.33 -12.71
N LEU A 540 21.79 5.53 -13.88
CA LEU A 540 23.17 5.15 -14.14
C LEU A 540 24.18 6.06 -13.44
N LEU A 541 23.95 7.37 -13.45
CA LEU A 541 24.95 8.35 -13.03
C LEU A 541 24.80 8.83 -11.58
N THR A 542 23.65 8.60 -10.93
CA THR A 542 23.43 9.00 -9.53
C THR A 542 24.54 8.43 -8.64
N PRO A 543 25.12 9.24 -7.74
CA PRO A 543 26.04 8.70 -6.77
C PRO A 543 25.28 7.79 -5.79
N THR A 544 25.99 6.81 -5.23
CA THR A 544 25.45 5.84 -4.26
C THR A 544 26.43 5.70 -3.11
N PHE A 545 25.94 5.42 -1.90
CA PHE A 545 26.76 5.28 -0.69
C PHE A 545 27.62 6.52 -0.37
N THR A 546 27.10 7.73 -0.61
CA THR A 546 27.80 9.01 -0.37
C THR A 546 27.54 9.63 0.99
N ALA A 547 26.65 9.06 1.82
CA ALA A 547 26.31 9.65 3.10
C ALA A 547 27.47 9.54 4.10
N ASP A 548 28.00 10.68 4.53
CA ASP A 548 28.93 10.79 5.66
C ASP A 548 28.29 10.30 6.97
N VAL A 549 29.15 9.89 7.92
CA VAL A 549 28.75 9.37 9.24
C VAL A 549 27.85 10.40 9.94
N LEU A 550 26.58 10.05 10.20
CA LEU A 550 25.69 10.87 11.01
C LEU A 550 26.35 11.02 12.39
N SER A 551 26.16 12.16 13.07
CA SER A 551 26.79 12.33 14.39
C SER A 551 26.32 11.22 15.35
N LYS A 552 27.24 10.73 16.20
CA LYS A 552 27.08 9.53 17.05
C LYS A 552 25.80 9.52 17.90
N GLU A 553 25.26 10.68 18.26
CA GLU A 553 24.04 10.79 19.07
C GLU A 553 22.79 10.34 18.30
N TYR A 554 22.76 10.49 16.97
CA TYR A 554 21.60 10.13 16.14
C TYR A 554 21.69 8.71 15.58
N GLU A 555 22.88 8.15 15.41
CA GLU A 555 23.05 6.75 14.98
C GLU A 555 22.40 5.75 15.97
N VAL A 556 22.42 6.06 17.27
CA VAL A 556 21.86 5.19 18.32
C VAL A 556 20.33 5.16 18.31
N VAL A 557 19.67 6.19 17.78
CA VAL A 557 18.19 6.29 17.72
C VAL A 557 17.63 5.64 16.45
N MET A 558 18.42 5.56 15.39
CA MET A 558 17.93 5.30 14.02
C MET A 558 18.31 3.90 13.46
N GLU A 559 19.20 3.15 14.12
CA GLU A 559 19.62 1.80 13.71
C GLU A 559 19.79 0.84 14.90
N ALA A 560 19.49 -0.44 14.72
CA ALA A 560 19.87 -1.45 15.71
C ALA A 560 21.38 -1.66 15.74
N PRO A 561 21.98 -1.89 16.94
CA PRO A 561 23.39 -2.26 17.03
C PRO A 561 23.70 -3.49 16.18
N ARG A 562 24.71 -3.40 15.30
CA ARG A 562 25.08 -4.50 14.38
C ARG A 562 25.30 -5.84 15.09
N ALA A 563 25.90 -5.84 16.27
CA ALA A 563 26.10 -7.05 17.06
C ALA A 563 24.78 -7.74 17.45
N THR A 564 23.75 -6.94 17.77
CA THR A 564 22.40 -7.44 18.07
C THR A 564 21.75 -8.04 16.83
N LEU A 565 21.84 -7.36 15.68
CA LEU A 565 21.32 -7.87 14.40
C LEU A 565 21.98 -9.20 14.01
N TYR A 566 23.31 -9.29 14.09
CA TYR A 566 24.04 -10.54 13.78
C TYR A 566 23.65 -11.69 14.71
N ARG A 567 23.51 -11.41 16.01
CA ARG A 567 23.10 -12.42 17.00
C ARG A 567 21.72 -12.98 16.66
N PHE A 568 20.73 -12.12 16.42
CA PHE A 568 19.37 -12.57 16.10
C PHE A 568 19.30 -13.23 14.72
N ARG A 569 19.98 -12.68 13.71
CA ARG A 569 20.04 -13.30 12.38
C ARG A 569 20.55 -14.73 12.46
N ASN A 570 21.65 -14.96 13.17
CA ASN A 570 22.23 -16.30 13.32
C ASN A 570 21.29 -17.25 14.09
N PHE A 571 20.53 -16.73 15.07
CA PHE A 571 19.52 -17.51 15.78
C PHE A 571 18.37 -17.91 14.86
N TYR A 572 17.77 -16.93 14.15
CA TYR A 572 16.64 -17.17 13.27
C TYR A 572 16.99 -18.02 12.05
N SER A 573 18.20 -17.92 11.51
CA SER A 573 18.66 -18.80 10.41
C SER A 573 18.80 -20.27 10.80
N CYS A 574 18.77 -20.59 12.10
CA CYS A 574 18.77 -21.98 12.57
C CYS A 574 17.35 -22.54 12.79
N LEU A 575 16.31 -21.70 12.71
CA LEU A 575 14.93 -22.14 12.90
C LEU A 575 14.37 -22.69 11.58
N PRO A 576 13.73 -23.87 11.57
CA PRO A 576 13.26 -24.52 10.35
C PRO A 576 12.46 -23.63 9.40
N LEU A 577 11.59 -22.75 9.93
CA LEU A 577 10.77 -21.86 9.11
C LEU A 577 11.61 -20.87 8.29
N LEU A 578 12.72 -20.38 8.84
CA LEU A 578 13.53 -19.30 8.26
C LEU A 578 14.92 -19.77 7.80
N ALA A 579 15.20 -21.08 7.87
CA ALA A 579 16.52 -21.63 7.58
C ALA A 579 16.98 -21.43 6.12
N ALA A 580 16.02 -21.34 5.19
CA ALA A 580 16.30 -21.09 3.77
C ALA A 580 16.36 -19.58 3.42
N GLU A 581 16.06 -18.70 4.36
CA GLU A 581 15.97 -17.26 4.10
C GLU A 581 17.35 -16.64 3.86
N PRO A 582 17.51 -15.79 2.83
CA PRO A 582 18.74 -15.06 2.62
C PRO A 582 19.11 -14.21 3.84
N HIS A 583 20.40 -14.20 4.20
CA HIS A 583 20.88 -13.42 5.34
C HIS A 583 20.55 -11.93 5.26
N TRP A 584 20.54 -11.35 4.05
CA TRP A 584 20.20 -9.94 3.87
C TRP A 584 18.73 -9.66 4.23
N GLN A 585 17.83 -10.58 3.91
CA GLN A 585 16.39 -10.44 4.17
C GLN A 585 16.10 -10.55 5.67
N LEU A 586 16.71 -11.54 6.35
CA LEU A 586 16.67 -11.64 7.80
C LEU A 586 17.23 -10.38 8.48
N THR A 587 18.37 -9.86 7.98
CA THR A 587 18.99 -8.65 8.55
C THR A 587 18.09 -7.43 8.37
N SER A 588 17.47 -7.28 7.19
CA SER A 588 16.57 -6.15 6.90
C SER A 588 15.31 -6.20 7.76
N ALA A 589 14.67 -7.37 7.86
CA ALA A 589 13.46 -7.53 8.66
C ALA A 589 13.73 -7.32 10.16
N LEU A 590 14.89 -7.76 10.67
CA LEU A 590 15.31 -7.50 12.05
C LEU A 590 15.61 -6.02 12.31
N ASN A 591 16.13 -5.30 11.32
CA ASN A 591 16.31 -3.87 11.43
C ASN A 591 14.97 -3.13 11.45
N GLU A 592 14.02 -3.53 10.59
CA GLU A 592 12.65 -3.01 10.65
C GLU A 592 12.00 -3.28 12.03
N ALA A 593 12.18 -4.48 12.58
CA ALA A 593 11.70 -4.82 13.93
C ALA A 593 12.25 -3.87 15.01
N ALA A 594 13.54 -3.52 14.91
CA ALA A 594 14.15 -2.56 15.82
C ALA A 594 13.57 -1.15 15.66
N LEU A 595 13.13 -0.78 14.46
CA LEU A 595 12.45 0.49 14.23
C LEU A 595 11.05 0.52 14.84
N TRP A 596 10.36 -0.62 14.91
CA TRP A 596 9.04 -0.73 15.57
C TRP A 596 9.13 -0.76 17.10
N TYR A 597 10.23 -1.28 17.64
CA TYR A 597 10.38 -1.55 19.07
C TYR A 597 10.11 -0.33 19.99
N PRO A 598 10.64 0.88 19.75
CA PRO A 598 10.38 2.03 20.62
C PRO A 598 8.90 2.39 20.73
N ARG A 599 8.18 2.33 19.59
CA ARG A 599 6.73 2.61 19.53
C ARG A 599 5.96 1.56 20.34
N LEU A 600 6.30 0.28 20.21
CA LEU A 600 5.68 -0.81 20.98
C LEU A 600 5.98 -0.68 22.48
N ALA A 601 7.24 -0.42 22.83
CA ALA A 601 7.67 -0.28 24.22
C ALA A 601 6.99 0.87 24.95
N ALA A 602 6.70 1.98 24.27
CA ALA A 602 5.93 3.09 24.83
C ALA A 602 4.48 2.71 25.20
N GLN A 603 3.91 1.68 24.56
CA GLN A 603 2.52 1.25 24.82
C GLN A 603 2.40 0.24 25.96
N ARG A 604 3.50 -0.34 26.45
CA ARG A 604 3.47 -1.53 27.33
C ARG A 604 2.75 -1.36 28.66
N HIS A 605 2.57 -0.14 29.17
CA HIS A 605 1.87 0.10 30.45
C HIS A 605 0.49 0.75 30.27
N ARG A 606 -0.01 0.82 29.03
CA ARG A 606 -1.26 1.53 28.72
C ARG A 606 -2.49 0.85 29.32
N ILE A 607 -2.52 -0.48 29.33
CA ILE A 607 -3.66 -1.28 29.82
C ILE A 607 -3.30 -2.01 31.11
N PHE A 608 -2.23 -2.79 31.09
CA PHE A 608 -1.80 -3.60 32.22
C PHE A 608 -0.67 -2.90 33.00
N PRO A 609 -0.88 -2.57 34.30
CA PRO A 609 0.21 -2.12 35.16
C PRO A 609 1.16 -3.29 35.42
N ARG A 610 2.45 -3.01 35.58
CA ARG A 610 3.46 -4.04 35.79
C ARG A 610 4.25 -3.78 37.06
N HIS A 611 3.98 -4.57 38.09
CA HIS A 611 4.62 -4.49 39.40
C HIS A 611 5.23 -5.84 39.77
N ASN A 612 6.46 -5.85 40.33
CA ASN A 612 7.14 -7.06 40.83
C ASN A 612 7.39 -8.20 39.81
N MET A 613 7.53 -7.88 38.51
CA MET A 613 7.79 -8.89 37.47
C MET A 613 9.19 -8.76 36.85
N THR A 614 9.76 -9.86 36.34
CA THR A 614 11.06 -9.83 35.63
C THR A 614 11.00 -9.02 34.33
N ALA A 615 12.12 -8.70 33.68
CA ALA A 615 12.10 -8.00 32.40
C ALA A 615 11.20 -8.68 31.34
N ASP A 616 10.49 -7.88 30.53
CA ASP A 616 9.55 -8.26 29.46
C ASP A 616 10.31 -8.75 28.23
N LYS A 617 10.93 -9.94 28.34
CA LYS A 617 11.75 -10.50 27.25
C LYS A 617 10.96 -10.63 25.94
N TYR A 618 9.67 -10.93 26.00
CA TYR A 618 8.80 -11.08 24.83
C TYR A 618 8.70 -9.81 23.96
N LEU A 619 8.89 -8.62 24.55
CA LEU A 619 8.66 -7.35 23.88
C LEU A 619 9.64 -7.11 22.72
N GLU A 620 10.87 -7.62 22.84
CA GLU A 620 11.88 -7.55 21.78
C GLU A 620 11.56 -8.53 20.63
N TYR A 621 10.92 -9.68 20.94
CA TYR A 621 10.58 -10.71 19.97
C TYR A 621 9.33 -10.39 19.14
N ILE A 622 8.37 -9.62 19.68
CA ILE A 622 7.12 -9.30 18.97
C ILE A 622 7.38 -8.62 17.62
N PRO A 623 8.14 -7.50 17.54
CA PRO A 623 8.41 -6.91 16.25
C PRO A 623 9.20 -7.85 15.32
N GLN A 624 10.12 -8.64 15.87
CA GLN A 624 10.98 -9.55 15.11
C GLN A 624 10.18 -10.64 14.41
N THR A 625 9.28 -11.32 15.12
CA THR A 625 8.47 -12.40 14.53
C THR A 625 7.55 -11.88 13.44
N TRP A 626 6.88 -10.74 13.68
CA TRP A 626 5.99 -10.12 12.70
C TRP A 626 6.73 -9.65 11.44
N THR A 627 7.85 -8.93 11.56
CA THR A 627 8.57 -8.45 10.37
C THR A 627 9.24 -9.59 9.60
N LEU A 628 9.82 -10.58 10.28
CA LEU A 628 10.44 -11.75 9.65
C LEU A 628 9.42 -12.56 8.85
N CYS A 629 8.29 -12.92 9.47
CA CYS A 629 7.26 -13.70 8.79
C CYS A 629 6.56 -12.89 7.70
N ASN A 630 6.40 -11.58 7.86
CA ASN A 630 5.87 -10.73 6.81
C ASN A 630 6.81 -10.68 5.60
N ALA A 631 8.12 -10.51 5.82
CA ALA A 631 9.12 -10.55 4.75
C ALA A 631 9.17 -11.91 4.05
N HIS A 632 9.14 -13.02 4.81
CA HIS A 632 9.07 -14.39 4.30
C HIS A 632 7.86 -14.61 3.38
N ASN A 633 6.72 -14.01 3.71
CA ASN A 633 5.48 -14.13 2.97
C ASN A 633 5.26 -13.03 1.92
N GLY A 634 6.33 -12.38 1.45
CA GLY A 634 6.28 -11.38 0.37
C GLY A 634 5.61 -10.06 0.78
N HIS A 635 5.82 -9.63 2.03
CA HIS A 635 5.26 -8.41 2.62
C HIS A 635 3.73 -8.31 2.51
N ALA A 636 3.05 -9.40 2.88
CA ALA A 636 1.60 -9.57 2.81
C ALA A 636 0.81 -8.56 3.67
N LEU A 637 1.37 -8.11 4.79
CA LEU A 637 0.76 -7.18 5.73
C LEU A 637 1.19 -5.75 5.43
N GLU A 638 0.22 -4.84 5.42
CA GLU A 638 0.48 -3.41 5.47
C GLU A 638 0.99 -2.98 6.87
N PRO A 639 1.78 -1.89 6.99
CA PRO A 639 2.36 -1.48 8.26
C PRO A 639 1.39 -1.29 9.44
N GLU A 640 0.23 -0.64 9.24
CA GLU A 640 -0.74 -0.45 10.34
C GLU A 640 -1.46 -1.74 10.70
N PHE A 641 -1.73 -2.61 9.71
CA PHE A 641 -2.22 -3.96 9.98
C PHE A 641 -1.22 -4.71 10.88
N MET A 642 0.05 -4.69 10.52
CA MET A 642 1.11 -5.37 11.27
C MET A 642 1.25 -4.78 12.69
N TRP A 643 1.12 -3.45 12.83
CA TRP A 643 1.10 -2.77 14.12
C TRP A 643 -0.07 -3.23 15.01
N ASP A 644 -1.29 -3.32 14.47
CA ASP A 644 -2.46 -3.83 15.20
C ASP A 644 -2.19 -5.23 15.74
N MET A 645 -1.57 -6.08 14.93
CA MET A 645 -1.20 -7.43 15.34
C MET A 645 -0.05 -7.48 16.36
N MET A 646 0.96 -6.61 16.26
CA MET A 646 2.00 -6.47 17.29
C MET A 646 1.41 -6.03 18.64
N MET A 647 0.44 -5.09 18.62
CA MET A 647 -0.28 -4.64 19.80
C MET A 647 -1.09 -5.78 20.43
N ILE A 648 -1.82 -6.56 19.62
CA ILE A 648 -2.52 -7.75 20.12
C ILE A 648 -1.52 -8.74 20.71
N SER A 649 -0.43 -9.09 20.02
CA SER A 649 0.59 -9.99 20.58
C SER A 649 1.13 -9.52 21.94
N MET A 650 1.40 -8.21 22.11
CA MET A 650 1.83 -7.67 23.40
C MET A 650 0.76 -7.82 24.47
N LEU A 651 -0.50 -7.47 24.16
CA LEU A 651 -1.59 -7.59 25.12
C LEU A 651 -1.88 -9.06 25.49
N ASN A 652 -1.68 -10.00 24.57
CA ASN A 652 -1.82 -11.44 24.83
C ASN A 652 -0.84 -11.91 25.92
N TYR A 653 0.42 -11.48 25.86
CA TYR A 653 1.40 -11.77 26.92
C TYR A 653 1.03 -11.10 28.25
N GLN A 654 0.53 -9.86 28.20
CA GLN A 654 0.24 -9.10 29.40
C GLN A 654 -1.01 -9.57 30.14
N VAL A 655 -2.04 -9.99 29.42
CA VAL A 655 -3.26 -10.54 30.04
C VAL A 655 -2.98 -11.91 30.66
N ASP A 656 -2.16 -12.73 30.02
CA ASP A 656 -1.66 -14.01 30.56
C ASP A 656 -0.89 -13.75 31.88
N GLU A 657 0.14 -12.90 31.83
CA GLU A 657 0.94 -12.48 32.99
C GLU A 657 0.06 -11.91 34.12
N PHE A 658 -0.97 -11.11 33.79
CA PHE A 658 -1.90 -10.53 34.75
C PHE A 658 -2.83 -11.58 35.38
N LEU A 659 -3.44 -12.47 34.59
CA LEU A 659 -4.35 -13.49 35.10
C LEU A 659 -3.60 -14.49 35.99
N GLU A 660 -2.39 -14.91 35.61
CA GLU A 660 -1.58 -15.82 36.41
C GLU A 660 -1.10 -15.17 37.72
N SER A 661 -0.46 -13.99 37.64
CA SER A 661 0.21 -13.40 38.80
C SER A 661 -0.72 -12.66 39.76
N VAL A 662 -1.79 -12.04 39.24
CA VAL A 662 -2.73 -11.25 40.05
C VAL A 662 -3.96 -12.06 40.41
N VAL A 663 -4.58 -12.72 39.43
CA VAL A 663 -5.83 -13.46 39.67
C VAL A 663 -5.56 -14.85 40.25
N GLY A 664 -4.47 -15.51 39.86
CA GLY A 664 -4.07 -16.82 40.38
C GLY A 664 -3.83 -16.87 41.89
N GLY A 665 -3.57 -15.73 42.54
CA GLY A 665 -3.41 -15.62 44.00
C GLY A 665 -4.72 -15.65 44.79
N TYR A 666 -5.89 -15.60 44.15
CA TYR A 666 -7.17 -15.63 44.86
C TYR A 666 -7.65 -17.05 45.21
N PRO A 667 -8.40 -17.20 46.33
CA PRO A 667 -9.18 -18.41 46.61
C PRO A 667 -10.20 -18.71 45.50
N LEU A 668 -10.49 -20.00 45.27
CA LEU A 668 -11.41 -20.48 44.23
C LEU A 668 -12.77 -19.75 44.23
N GLU A 669 -13.35 -19.48 45.40
CA GLU A 669 -14.64 -18.79 45.55
C GLU A 669 -14.65 -17.37 44.99
N LYS A 670 -13.47 -16.72 44.90
CA LYS A 670 -13.30 -15.38 44.35
C LYS A 670 -13.11 -15.39 42.84
N LEU A 671 -12.74 -16.52 42.23
CA LEU A 671 -12.61 -16.65 40.77
C LEU A 671 -13.97 -16.57 40.08
N ASP A 672 -15.05 -17.03 40.71
CA ASP A 672 -16.41 -16.96 40.15
C ASP A 672 -16.88 -15.51 39.94
N VAL A 673 -16.46 -14.59 40.80
CA VAL A 673 -16.71 -13.15 40.63
C VAL A 673 -16.02 -12.63 39.37
N VAL A 674 -14.77 -13.04 39.14
CA VAL A 674 -14.01 -12.67 37.94
C VAL A 674 -14.64 -13.28 36.68
N ARG A 675 -15.11 -14.54 36.74
CA ARG A 675 -15.87 -15.18 35.65
C ARG A 675 -17.11 -14.38 35.28
N GLY A 676 -17.86 -13.88 36.28
CA GLY A 676 -19.03 -13.02 36.07
C GLY A 676 -18.67 -11.68 35.43
N THR A 677 -17.57 -11.06 35.86
CA THR A 677 -17.05 -9.83 35.26
C THR A 677 -16.67 -10.01 33.80
N ILE A 678 -15.95 -11.07 33.45
CA ILE A 678 -15.55 -11.36 32.06
C ILE A 678 -16.78 -11.47 31.14
N ARG A 679 -17.79 -12.26 31.55
CA ARG A 679 -19.05 -12.42 30.79
C ARG A 679 -19.73 -11.08 30.52
N ARG A 680 -19.84 -10.24 31.55
CA ARG A 680 -20.45 -8.92 31.43
C ARG A 680 -19.66 -8.03 30.46
N LEU A 681 -18.33 -8.02 30.55
CA LEU A 681 -17.48 -7.15 29.74
C LEU A 681 -17.47 -7.54 28.26
N CYS A 682 -17.40 -8.84 27.94
CA CYS A 682 -17.42 -9.33 26.56
C CYS A 682 -18.78 -9.12 25.87
N HIS A 683 -19.88 -9.05 26.63
CA HIS A 683 -21.25 -8.96 26.09
C HIS A 683 -21.99 -7.65 26.41
N ALA A 684 -21.29 -6.62 26.90
CA ALA A 684 -21.90 -5.36 27.34
C ALA A 684 -22.73 -4.64 26.24
N GLU A 685 -22.23 -4.55 25.02
CA GLU A 685 -22.94 -3.88 23.90
C GLU A 685 -24.24 -4.61 23.50
N GLN A 686 -24.32 -5.93 23.69
CA GLN A 686 -25.51 -6.73 23.34
C GLN A 686 -26.66 -6.48 24.32
N GLN A 687 -26.34 -6.06 25.56
CA GLN A 687 -27.32 -5.74 26.59
C GLN A 687 -27.96 -4.36 26.35
N GLU A 688 -27.22 -3.40 25.81
CA GLU A 688 -27.74 -2.08 25.42
C GLU A 688 -28.61 -2.13 24.15
N GLU A 689 -28.24 -2.94 23.14
CA GLU A 689 -29.06 -3.17 21.93
C GLU A 689 -30.40 -3.88 22.26
N HIS A 690 -30.42 -4.82 23.22
CA HIS A 690 -31.66 -5.48 23.69
C HIS A 690 -32.57 -4.56 24.50
N GLN A 691 -32.01 -3.61 25.28
CA GLN A 691 -32.81 -2.67 26.07
C GLN A 691 -33.46 -1.57 25.21
N GLN A 692 -32.85 -1.20 24.07
CA GLN A 692 -33.45 -0.24 23.13
C GLN A 692 -34.55 -0.84 22.23
N GLN A 693 -34.70 -2.17 22.18
CA GLN A 693 -35.74 -2.85 21.38
C GLN A 693 -37.01 -3.22 22.18
N THR A 694 -37.06 -2.95 23.48
CA THR A 694 -38.27 -3.12 24.30
C THR A 694 -39.11 -1.83 24.34
N PRO A 695 -40.40 -1.86 23.91
CA PRO A 695 -41.25 -0.67 23.97
C PRO A 695 -41.75 -0.48 25.41
N HIS A 696 -41.16 0.47 26.14
CA HIS A 696 -41.73 0.93 27.41
C HIS A 696 -42.23 2.37 27.31
N GLY A 697 -43.51 2.52 27.64
CA GLY A 697 -44.26 3.78 27.70
C GLY A 697 -43.79 4.73 28.81
N PRO A 698 -44.45 5.89 28.94
CA PRO A 698 -43.86 7.09 29.51
C PRO A 698 -43.92 7.12 31.04
N GLN A 699 -42.84 7.65 31.66
CA GLN A 699 -42.78 8.59 32.81
C GLN A 699 -41.58 8.32 33.74
N PRO A 700 -41.17 9.27 34.61
CA PRO A 700 -41.14 10.73 34.49
C PRO A 700 -39.74 11.32 34.81
N ALA A 701 -39.55 12.59 34.46
CA ALA A 701 -38.33 13.35 34.69
C ALA A 701 -37.97 13.53 36.18
N SER A 702 -36.69 13.34 36.52
CA SER A 702 -36.12 13.86 37.77
C SER A 702 -34.69 14.40 37.56
N LYS A 703 -34.62 15.75 37.59
CA LYS A 703 -33.60 16.63 38.14
C LYS A 703 -32.12 16.27 37.95
N ILE A 704 -31.50 17.06 37.07
CA ILE A 704 -30.07 17.35 37.00
C ILE A 704 -29.72 18.27 38.18
N GLU A 705 -28.72 17.88 38.98
CA GLU A 705 -27.97 18.80 39.84
C GLU A 705 -26.53 18.89 39.30
N ASP A 706 -26.22 20.07 38.78
CA ASP A 706 -24.88 20.56 38.50
C ASP A 706 -24.12 20.80 39.81
N THR A 707 -22.87 20.36 39.89
CA THR A 707 -21.85 21.08 40.67
C THR A 707 -20.52 21.06 39.94
N SER A 708 -20.25 22.16 39.25
CA SER A 708 -18.93 22.68 38.90
C SER A 708 -18.20 23.20 40.13
N SER A 709 -16.89 23.00 40.20
CA SER A 709 -15.98 23.96 40.84
C SER A 709 -14.61 23.89 40.19
N ASP A 710 -14.30 24.95 39.46
CA ASP A 710 -12.98 25.35 39.01
C ASP A 710 -12.03 25.61 40.20
N GLU A 711 -10.73 25.43 39.99
CA GLU A 711 -9.76 26.49 40.30
C GLU A 711 -8.41 26.28 39.57
N ASP A 712 -7.75 27.42 39.39
CA ASP A 712 -6.87 27.84 38.30
C ASP A 712 -5.39 27.87 38.74
N GLY A 713 -4.45 27.98 37.78
CA GLY A 713 -3.05 28.30 38.10
C GLY A 713 -2.00 27.86 37.07
N GLY A 714 -1.59 28.78 36.19
CA GLY A 714 -0.55 28.57 35.17
C GLY A 714 0.91 28.76 35.62
N GLY A 715 1.85 28.31 34.76
CA GLY A 715 3.22 28.86 34.70
C GLY A 715 4.40 27.92 34.37
N ILE A 716 4.87 27.98 33.11
CA ILE A 716 6.27 27.98 32.63
C ILE A 716 7.09 26.65 32.53
N HIS A 717 7.73 26.53 31.36
CA HIS A 717 8.59 25.48 30.80
C HIS A 717 9.71 24.88 31.69
N SER A 718 9.93 23.57 31.54
CA SER A 718 11.21 22.87 31.76
C SER A 718 11.25 21.53 31.00
N ARG A 719 12.41 21.18 30.41
CA ARG A 719 12.72 19.94 29.66
C ARG A 719 12.29 18.66 30.42
N PRO A 720 11.82 17.58 29.74
CA PRO A 720 11.50 16.34 30.42
C PRO A 720 12.76 15.53 30.72
N SER A 721 13.17 15.56 31.98
CA SER A 721 13.97 14.51 32.63
C SER A 721 13.13 13.23 32.75
N GLU A 722 13.79 12.07 32.79
CA GLU A 722 13.17 10.74 32.96
C GLU A 722 11.99 10.74 33.95
N PRO A 723 10.84 10.13 33.60
CA PRO A 723 9.69 10.08 34.49
C PRO A 723 10.03 9.22 35.71
N THR A 724 10.22 9.88 36.85
CA THR A 724 10.25 9.23 38.15
C THR A 724 8.84 8.66 38.43
N PRO A 725 8.70 7.40 38.89
CA PRO A 725 7.38 6.84 39.19
C PRO A 725 6.71 7.65 40.31
N PRO A 726 5.37 7.78 40.35
CA PRO A 726 4.69 8.32 41.51
C PRO A 726 4.99 7.45 42.74
N GLU A 727 5.27 8.10 43.88
CA GLU A 727 5.60 7.44 45.14
C GLU A 727 4.54 6.38 45.52
N SER A 728 5.04 5.17 45.72
CA SER A 728 4.27 3.99 46.12
C SER A 728 3.77 4.09 47.57
N PRO A 729 2.58 3.56 47.91
CA PRO A 729 2.30 3.15 49.27
C PRO A 729 3.23 1.96 49.60
N THR A 730 4.09 2.15 50.59
CA THR A 730 4.93 1.10 51.16
C THR A 730 4.04 0.13 51.96
N GLY A 731 3.79 -1.05 51.42
CA GLY A 731 3.07 -2.11 52.12
C GLY A 731 3.22 -3.46 51.43
N SER A 732 3.94 -4.39 52.06
CA SER A 732 4.05 -5.77 51.61
C SER A 732 2.68 -6.46 51.67
N GLY A 733 2.15 -6.88 50.51
CA GLY A 733 0.89 -7.61 50.37
C GLY A 733 -0.16 -6.90 49.52
N SER A 734 0.11 -6.69 48.22
CA SER A 734 -0.83 -6.04 47.30
C SER A 734 -1.91 -7.02 46.81
N ASN A 735 -2.92 -7.30 47.63
CA ASN A 735 -4.17 -7.85 47.10
C ASN A 735 -4.90 -6.73 46.35
N TYR A 736 -4.92 -6.78 45.02
CA TYR A 736 -5.70 -5.86 44.22
C TYR A 736 -7.20 -5.94 44.60
N SER A 737 -7.96 -4.86 44.41
CA SER A 737 -9.41 -4.89 44.63
C SER A 737 -10.13 -5.44 43.39
N PHE A 738 -11.31 -6.04 43.57
CA PHE A 738 -12.12 -6.48 42.41
C PHE A 738 -12.47 -5.34 41.45
N ALA A 739 -12.66 -4.12 41.97
CA ALA A 739 -12.88 -2.93 41.14
C ALA A 739 -11.66 -2.60 40.26
N HIS A 740 -10.44 -2.86 40.76
CA HIS A 740 -9.22 -2.67 39.98
C HIS A 740 -9.09 -3.71 38.87
N ILE A 741 -9.39 -4.98 39.15
CA ILE A 741 -9.39 -6.05 38.15
C ILE A 741 -10.43 -5.78 37.06
N ASP A 742 -11.64 -5.39 37.46
CA ASP A 742 -12.70 -4.98 36.54
C ASP A 742 -12.25 -3.84 35.63
N GLY A 743 -11.64 -2.79 36.18
CA GLY A 743 -11.13 -1.66 35.42
C GLY A 743 -10.06 -2.04 34.39
N ILE A 744 -9.15 -2.97 34.72
CA ILE A 744 -8.10 -3.45 33.80
C ILE A 744 -8.72 -4.31 32.69
N LEU A 745 -9.54 -5.31 33.05
CA LEU A 745 -10.20 -6.18 32.08
C LEU A 745 -11.16 -5.40 31.17
N HIS A 746 -11.81 -4.35 31.69
CA HIS A 746 -12.63 -3.44 30.90
C HIS A 746 -11.78 -2.71 29.85
N LYS A 747 -10.61 -2.16 30.23
CA LYS A 747 -9.70 -1.51 29.27
C LYS A 747 -9.22 -2.49 28.18
N PHE A 748 -8.86 -3.72 28.56
CA PHE A 748 -8.41 -4.76 27.62
C PHE A 748 -9.51 -5.17 26.64
N THR A 749 -10.68 -5.57 27.15
CA THR A 749 -11.83 -5.97 26.32
C THR A 749 -12.31 -4.84 25.43
N ARG A 750 -12.38 -3.60 25.95
CA ARG A 750 -12.73 -2.41 25.18
C ARG A 750 -11.73 -2.16 24.05
N TYR A 751 -10.43 -2.25 24.30
CA TYR A 751 -9.40 -2.03 23.26
C TYR A 751 -9.63 -2.93 22.04
N ILE A 752 -9.97 -4.20 22.26
CA ILE A 752 -10.23 -5.17 21.19
C ILE A 752 -11.60 -4.94 20.55
N LEU A 753 -12.67 -4.91 21.36
CA LEU A 753 -14.04 -4.94 20.85
C LEU A 753 -14.50 -3.62 20.23
N THR A 754 -13.91 -2.49 20.65
CA THR A 754 -14.21 -1.17 20.06
C THR A 754 -13.20 -0.76 18.98
N HIS A 755 -12.32 -1.67 18.54
CA HIS A 755 -11.39 -1.38 17.46
C HIS A 755 -12.15 -1.00 16.17
N PRO A 756 -11.71 -0.01 15.38
CA PRO A 756 -12.42 0.41 14.17
C PRO A 756 -12.73 -0.73 13.19
N ALA A 757 -11.82 -1.70 13.04
CA ALA A 757 -12.04 -2.89 12.21
C ALA A 757 -13.15 -3.81 12.73
N VAL A 758 -13.30 -3.91 14.05
CA VAL A 758 -14.34 -4.72 14.70
C VAL A 758 -15.68 -4.01 14.61
N VAL A 759 -15.72 -2.71 14.92
CA VAL A 759 -16.96 -1.90 14.92
C VAL A 759 -17.59 -1.82 13.52
N ARG A 760 -16.77 -1.73 12.46
CA ARG A 760 -17.26 -1.74 11.07
C ARG A 760 -17.66 -3.13 10.57
N GLY A 761 -17.31 -4.19 11.30
CA GLY A 761 -17.63 -5.57 10.95
C GLY A 761 -19.12 -5.91 11.13
N SER A 762 -19.54 -7.00 10.51
CA SER A 762 -20.92 -7.52 10.67
C SER A 762 -21.25 -7.83 12.13
N SER A 763 -22.52 -7.77 12.50
CA SER A 763 -22.96 -8.11 13.87
C SER A 763 -22.59 -9.55 14.25
N SER A 764 -22.61 -10.49 13.30
CA SER A 764 -22.14 -11.86 13.49
C SER A 764 -20.64 -11.93 13.80
N THR A 765 -19.81 -11.17 13.08
CA THR A 765 -18.36 -11.12 13.29
C THR A 765 -18.03 -10.55 14.67
N ARG A 766 -18.69 -9.44 15.05
CA ARG A 766 -18.54 -8.83 16.38
C ARG A 766 -18.89 -9.81 17.50
N ARG A 767 -20.02 -10.51 17.38
CA ARG A 767 -20.46 -11.53 18.35
C ARG A 767 -19.50 -12.71 18.44
N LEU A 768 -18.98 -13.18 17.31
CA LEU A 768 -18.03 -14.30 17.28
C LEU A 768 -16.72 -13.92 17.99
N LEU A 769 -16.14 -12.77 17.66
CA LEU A 769 -14.92 -12.29 18.32
C LEU A 769 -15.12 -12.11 19.83
N ALA A 770 -16.24 -11.49 20.25
CA ALA A 770 -16.57 -11.33 21.66
C ALA A 770 -16.67 -12.67 22.40
N ARG A 771 -17.29 -13.68 21.76
CA ARG A 771 -17.40 -15.03 22.32
C ARG A 771 -16.04 -15.70 22.44
N GLU A 772 -15.19 -15.63 21.43
CA GLU A 772 -13.85 -16.25 21.46
C GLU A 772 -12.94 -15.56 22.48
N LEU A 773 -13.08 -14.23 22.65
CA LEU A 773 -12.39 -13.49 23.71
C LEU A 773 -12.88 -13.90 25.12
N GLU A 774 -14.19 -14.10 25.30
CA GLU A 774 -14.72 -14.66 26.54
C GLU A 774 -14.14 -16.07 26.78
N THR A 775 -14.21 -16.95 25.79
CA THR A 775 -13.71 -18.33 25.87
C THR A 775 -12.25 -18.35 26.32
N PHE A 776 -11.40 -17.51 25.73
CA PHE A 776 -10.00 -17.36 26.09
C PHE A 776 -9.81 -16.96 27.57
N LEU A 777 -10.47 -15.87 28.01
CA LEU A 777 -10.36 -15.39 29.38
C LEU A 777 -10.92 -16.40 30.40
N GLN A 778 -11.99 -17.12 30.05
CA GLN A 778 -12.58 -18.17 30.89
C GLN A 778 -11.67 -19.40 30.98
N ALA A 779 -10.95 -19.73 29.91
CA ALA A 779 -10.02 -20.86 29.86
C ALA A 779 -8.84 -20.66 30.82
N HIS A 780 -8.27 -19.45 30.91
CA HIS A 780 -7.27 -19.11 31.94
C HIS A 780 -7.76 -19.40 33.36
N LEU A 781 -8.99 -18.98 33.70
CA LEU A 781 -9.55 -19.24 35.03
C LEU A 781 -9.81 -20.72 35.28
N THR A 782 -10.14 -21.49 34.24
CA THR A 782 -10.34 -22.94 34.32
C THR A 782 -9.02 -23.66 34.51
N ASP A 783 -7.96 -23.25 33.82
CA ASP A 783 -6.63 -23.81 33.98
C ASP A 783 -6.06 -23.52 35.38
N LEU A 784 -6.18 -22.28 35.87
CA LEU A 784 -5.82 -21.91 37.25
C LEU A 784 -6.56 -22.77 38.28
N THR A 785 -7.87 -22.98 38.10
CA THR A 785 -8.68 -23.83 38.98
C THR A 785 -8.15 -25.27 38.97
N THR A 786 -7.85 -25.80 37.78
CA THR A 786 -7.36 -27.17 37.59
C THR A 786 -5.98 -27.35 38.22
N SER A 787 -5.04 -26.44 37.94
CA SER A 787 -3.69 -26.44 38.51
C SER A 787 -3.70 -26.33 40.04
N GLN A 788 -4.53 -25.45 40.63
CA GLN A 788 -4.69 -25.37 42.10
C GLN A 788 -5.26 -26.65 42.72
N GLN A 789 -6.21 -27.32 42.05
CA GLN A 789 -6.75 -28.59 42.51
C GLN A 789 -5.68 -29.70 42.43
N LEU A 790 -4.92 -29.74 41.34
CA LEU A 790 -3.84 -30.69 41.13
C LEU A 790 -2.76 -30.56 42.19
N GLN A 791 -2.30 -29.35 42.50
CA GLN A 791 -1.31 -29.09 43.56
C GLN A 791 -1.75 -29.60 44.94
N ARG A 792 -3.07 -29.65 45.22
CA ARG A 792 -3.62 -30.18 46.48
C ARG A 792 -3.65 -31.71 46.54
N THR A 793 -3.71 -32.37 45.38
CA THR A 793 -3.84 -33.84 45.26
C THR A 793 -2.55 -34.55 44.88
N HIS A 794 -1.57 -33.85 44.29
CA HIS A 794 -0.34 -34.46 43.79
C HIS A 794 0.77 -34.46 44.84
N THR A 795 1.24 -35.65 45.24
CA THR A 795 2.52 -35.79 45.94
C THR A 795 3.68 -35.56 44.95
N GLN A 796 4.73 -34.84 45.36
CA GLN A 796 5.92 -34.46 44.54
C GLN A 796 6.71 -35.63 43.89
N GLN A 797 6.25 -36.88 44.00
CA GLN A 797 6.97 -38.09 43.54
C GLN A 797 6.37 -38.75 42.28
N GLN A 798 5.26 -38.28 41.71
CA GLN A 798 4.66 -38.86 40.51
C GLN A 798 4.81 -37.92 39.29
N ASP A 799 5.17 -38.48 38.13
CA ASP A 799 5.32 -37.72 36.86
C ASP A 799 4.02 -37.60 36.04
N HIS A 800 2.96 -38.35 36.41
CA HIS A 800 1.67 -38.42 35.69
C HIS A 800 0.46 -38.30 36.62
N LEU A 801 -0.65 -37.81 36.08
CA LEU A 801 -1.93 -37.67 36.77
C LEU A 801 -2.58 -39.02 37.06
N CYS A 802 -3.00 -39.27 38.31
CA CYS A 802 -3.78 -40.47 38.63
C CYS A 802 -5.24 -40.39 38.15
N ASN A 803 -5.84 -39.20 38.12
CA ASN A 803 -7.23 -38.96 37.72
C ASN A 803 -7.34 -37.68 36.88
N PRO A 804 -7.06 -37.72 35.57
CA PRO A 804 -7.19 -36.55 34.70
C PRO A 804 -8.67 -36.17 34.50
N PRO A 805 -9.00 -34.87 34.31
CA PRO A 805 -10.38 -34.40 34.13
C PRO A 805 -11.02 -34.84 32.80
N SER A 806 -10.21 -35.16 31.79
CA SER A 806 -10.62 -35.71 30.50
C SER A 806 -9.45 -36.48 29.87
N SER A 807 -9.64 -37.05 28.67
CA SER A 807 -8.49 -37.51 27.87
C SER A 807 -7.59 -36.34 27.45
N TYR A 808 -6.33 -36.63 27.14
CA TYR A 808 -5.39 -35.67 26.58
C TYR A 808 -5.96 -35.00 25.32
N PHE A 809 -6.53 -35.79 24.40
CA PHE A 809 -7.12 -35.28 23.15
C PHE A 809 -8.23 -34.25 23.40
N THR A 810 -9.14 -34.52 24.34
CA THR A 810 -10.23 -33.59 24.67
C THR A 810 -9.69 -32.34 25.35
N TRP A 811 -8.76 -32.48 26.30
CA TRP A 811 -8.17 -31.35 27.02
C TRP A 811 -7.39 -30.43 26.09
N VAL A 812 -6.51 -30.99 25.25
CA VAL A 812 -5.62 -30.21 24.37
C VAL A 812 -6.38 -29.43 23.32
N ARG A 813 -7.57 -29.90 22.89
CA ARG A 813 -8.43 -29.24 21.87
C ARG A 813 -9.54 -28.35 22.43
N THR A 814 -9.70 -28.30 23.75
CA THR A 814 -10.70 -27.43 24.40
C THR A 814 -9.99 -26.46 25.33
N THR A 815 -10.08 -26.65 26.64
CA THR A 815 -9.53 -25.76 27.68
C THR A 815 -8.10 -25.32 27.37
N SER A 816 -7.22 -26.22 26.93
CA SER A 816 -5.81 -25.90 26.69
C SER A 816 -5.57 -25.12 25.38
N ALA A 817 -6.26 -25.47 24.29
CA ALA A 817 -6.21 -24.70 23.04
C ALA A 817 -6.91 -23.35 23.18
N ASP A 818 -8.04 -23.31 23.90
CA ASP A 818 -8.81 -22.10 24.20
C ASP A 818 -8.04 -21.16 25.13
N HIS A 819 -7.17 -21.69 26.00
CA HIS A 819 -6.22 -20.90 26.80
C HIS A 819 -5.14 -20.23 25.92
N THR A 820 -4.90 -20.72 24.71
CA THR A 820 -4.03 -19.99 23.78
C THR A 820 -4.77 -18.77 23.26
N SER A 821 -4.07 -17.65 23.10
CA SER A 821 -4.66 -16.45 22.50
C SER A 821 -4.95 -16.59 21.00
N CYS A 822 -4.62 -17.74 20.39
CA CYS A 822 -4.70 -17.99 18.95
C CYS A 822 -6.13 -17.80 18.39
N PRO A 823 -7.20 -18.41 18.96
CA PRO A 823 -8.55 -18.31 18.38
C PRO A 823 -9.08 -16.88 18.28
N TYR A 824 -9.12 -16.13 19.38
CA TYR A 824 -9.64 -14.76 19.32
C TYR A 824 -8.72 -13.84 18.50
N SER A 825 -7.39 -14.04 18.53
CA SER A 825 -6.46 -13.27 17.71
C SER A 825 -6.67 -13.53 16.22
N PHE A 826 -7.01 -14.76 15.82
CA PHE A 826 -7.37 -15.11 14.46
C PHE A 826 -8.68 -14.47 14.01
N HIS A 827 -9.70 -14.42 14.89
CA HIS A 827 -10.93 -13.69 14.57
C HIS A 827 -10.73 -12.18 14.53
N PHE A 828 -9.83 -11.62 15.35
CA PHE A 828 -9.43 -10.23 15.25
C PHE A 828 -8.72 -9.96 13.91
N LEU A 829 -7.77 -10.81 13.52
CA LEU A 829 -7.12 -10.79 12.20
C LEU A 829 -8.16 -10.80 11.07
N ALA A 830 -9.19 -11.64 11.16
CA ALA A 830 -10.26 -11.68 10.17
C ALA A 830 -11.03 -10.35 10.07
N THR A 831 -11.19 -9.62 11.18
CA THR A 831 -11.78 -8.26 11.13
C THR A 831 -10.86 -7.26 10.45
N LEU A 832 -9.54 -7.35 10.68
CA LEU A 832 -8.54 -6.51 10.01
C LEU A 832 -8.49 -6.78 8.51
N ILE A 833 -8.50 -8.05 8.09
CA ILE A 833 -8.57 -8.43 6.67
C ILE A 833 -9.75 -7.72 6.02
N ALA A 834 -10.95 -7.87 6.57
CA ALA A 834 -12.15 -7.25 6.01
C ALA A 834 -12.09 -5.70 6.01
N TYR A 835 -11.43 -5.10 6.99
CA TYR A 835 -11.30 -3.64 7.12
C TYR A 835 -10.35 -3.05 6.08
N TYR A 836 -9.19 -3.67 5.86
CA TYR A 836 -8.18 -3.18 4.92
C TYR A 836 -8.47 -3.58 3.47
N ASP A 837 -9.37 -4.54 3.23
CA ASP A 837 -9.79 -4.96 1.88
C ASP A 837 -10.86 -4.06 1.25
N GLN A 838 -11.34 -3.00 1.93
CA GLN A 838 -12.48 -2.20 1.46
C GLN A 838 -12.18 -1.33 0.23
N PRO A 839 -12.81 -1.59 -0.94
CA PRO A 839 -13.19 -0.51 -1.86
C PRO A 839 -14.28 0.34 -1.18
N GLU A 840 -14.43 1.60 -1.59
CA GLU A 840 -15.28 2.66 -1.02
C GLU A 840 -16.81 2.37 -1.01
N THR A 841 -17.23 1.17 -0.62
CA THR A 841 -18.61 0.72 -0.55
C THR A 841 -19.07 0.64 0.91
N THR A 842 -20.31 1.03 1.16
CA THR A 842 -20.90 1.17 2.51
C THR A 842 -21.39 -0.15 3.12
N ALA A 843 -21.12 -1.31 2.52
CA ALA A 843 -21.61 -2.60 3.00
C ALA A 843 -20.58 -3.31 3.90
N PRO A 844 -20.99 -3.93 5.03
CA PRO A 844 -20.08 -4.68 5.89
C PRO A 844 -19.53 -5.92 5.16
N HIS A 845 -18.20 -5.97 5.00
CA HIS A 845 -17.46 -7.05 4.35
C HIS A 845 -16.99 -8.11 5.36
N SER A 846 -16.68 -9.32 4.88
CA SER A 846 -16.10 -10.43 5.67
C SER A 846 -14.78 -10.88 5.04
N ALA A 847 -13.85 -11.42 5.83
CA ALA A 847 -12.61 -12.02 5.32
C ALA A 847 -12.83 -13.37 4.62
N PHE A 848 -13.90 -14.06 5.02
CA PHE A 848 -14.26 -15.39 4.53
C PHE A 848 -15.74 -15.39 4.11
N HIS A 849 -16.05 -16.10 3.04
CA HIS A 849 -17.37 -16.13 2.42
C HIS A 849 -17.89 -17.56 2.24
N GLY A 850 -19.12 -17.77 2.69
CA GLY A 850 -19.83 -19.04 2.56
C GLY A 850 -19.31 -20.14 3.50
N PRO A 851 -20.03 -21.27 3.60
CA PRO A 851 -19.78 -22.29 4.61
C PRO A 851 -18.41 -22.96 4.45
N ARG A 852 -17.90 -23.12 3.22
CA ARG A 852 -16.62 -23.80 2.96
C ARG A 852 -15.43 -23.00 3.49
N GLN A 853 -15.37 -21.70 3.20
CA GLN A 853 -14.27 -20.84 3.68
C GLN A 853 -14.32 -20.72 5.21
N HIS A 854 -15.49 -20.48 5.79
CA HIS A 854 -15.63 -20.40 7.24
C HIS A 854 -15.21 -21.69 7.95
N TYR A 855 -15.65 -22.86 7.44
CA TYR A 855 -15.31 -24.14 8.07
C TYR A 855 -13.82 -24.46 8.00
N LEU A 856 -13.19 -24.25 6.84
CA LEU A 856 -11.75 -24.50 6.67
C LEU A 856 -10.90 -23.49 7.45
N ALA A 857 -11.30 -22.22 7.50
CA ALA A 857 -10.63 -21.20 8.32
C ALA A 857 -10.70 -21.53 9.82
N GLU A 858 -11.86 -21.97 10.31
CA GLU A 858 -12.03 -22.41 11.70
C GLU A 858 -11.21 -23.67 11.98
N SER A 859 -11.25 -24.66 11.09
CA SER A 859 -10.46 -25.89 11.21
C SER A 859 -8.95 -25.59 11.29
N LEU A 860 -8.46 -24.70 10.43
CA LEU A 860 -7.08 -24.21 10.44
C LEU A 860 -6.75 -23.58 11.79
N CYS A 861 -7.60 -22.66 12.25
CA CYS A 861 -7.40 -21.95 13.52
C CYS A 861 -7.31 -22.90 14.72
N ARG A 862 -8.16 -23.93 14.77
CA ARG A 862 -8.18 -24.92 15.86
C ARG A 862 -6.97 -25.84 15.86
N HIS A 863 -6.50 -26.28 14.68
CA HIS A 863 -5.23 -27.01 14.57
C HIS A 863 -4.06 -26.14 15.03
N LEU A 864 -4.04 -24.88 14.61
CA LEU A 864 -3.00 -23.92 14.99
C LEU A 864 -2.97 -23.69 16.51
N ALA A 865 -4.12 -23.49 17.15
CA ALA A 865 -4.22 -23.32 18.61
C ALA A 865 -3.73 -24.56 19.38
N THR A 866 -4.07 -25.77 18.90
CA THR A 866 -3.61 -27.03 19.48
C THR A 866 -2.09 -27.17 19.37
N MET A 867 -1.55 -26.87 18.18
CA MET A 867 -0.11 -26.87 17.91
C MET A 867 0.64 -25.89 18.83
N CYS A 868 0.11 -24.68 19.03
CA CYS A 868 0.68 -23.68 19.95
C CYS A 868 0.87 -24.24 21.35
N ARG A 869 -0.17 -24.90 21.87
CA ARG A 869 -0.15 -25.47 23.21
C ARG A 869 0.91 -26.55 23.34
N GLN A 870 0.99 -27.44 22.35
CA GLN A 870 1.95 -28.55 22.37
C GLN A 870 3.41 -28.08 22.32
N TYR A 871 3.72 -27.06 21.51
CA TYR A 871 5.06 -26.46 21.50
C TYR A 871 5.38 -25.75 22.82
N ASN A 872 4.42 -25.02 23.38
CA ASN A 872 4.60 -24.37 24.68
C ASN A 872 4.89 -25.41 25.76
N ASP A 873 4.05 -26.45 25.86
CA ASP A 873 4.21 -27.56 26.78
C ASP A 873 5.57 -28.24 26.66
N TYR A 874 6.03 -28.49 25.43
CA TYR A 874 7.32 -29.12 25.18
C TYR A 874 8.47 -28.28 25.74
N GLY A 875 8.45 -26.97 25.53
CA GLY A 875 9.47 -26.04 26.01
C GLY A 875 9.40 -25.80 27.53
N SER A 876 8.23 -25.96 28.13
CA SER A 876 7.97 -25.58 29.52
C SER A 876 7.99 -26.73 30.54
N ILE A 877 8.15 -27.99 30.14
CA ILE A 877 8.09 -29.18 31.03
C ILE A 877 8.80 -28.97 32.38
N ALA A 878 10.05 -28.47 32.36
CA ALA A 878 10.83 -28.29 33.59
C ALA A 878 10.30 -27.14 34.46
N ARG A 879 9.82 -26.05 33.84
CA ARG A 879 9.23 -24.90 34.51
C ARG A 879 7.89 -25.27 35.13
N ASP A 880 7.00 -25.86 34.34
CA ASP A 880 5.65 -26.22 34.79
C ASP A 880 5.72 -27.24 35.93
N ARG A 881 6.68 -28.18 35.88
CA ARG A 881 6.95 -29.09 37.01
C ARG A 881 7.37 -28.36 38.29
N ALA A 882 8.18 -27.30 38.17
CA ALA A 882 8.65 -26.53 39.32
C ALA A 882 7.54 -25.62 39.89
N GLU A 883 6.68 -25.08 39.03
CA GLU A 883 5.57 -24.19 39.38
C GLU A 883 4.29 -24.97 39.77
N GLY A 884 4.26 -26.28 39.51
CA GLY A 884 3.09 -27.13 39.77
C GLY A 884 1.94 -26.86 38.80
N ASN A 885 2.25 -26.46 37.56
CA ASN A 885 1.29 -26.22 36.49
C ASN A 885 1.05 -27.51 35.70
N LEU A 886 -0.17 -27.67 35.17
CA LEU A 886 -0.50 -28.81 34.32
C LEU A 886 0.20 -28.70 32.96
N ASN A 887 0.86 -29.78 32.54
CA ASN A 887 1.51 -29.90 31.25
C ASN A 887 0.96 -31.11 30.47
N SER A 888 1.03 -31.04 29.13
CA SER A 888 0.70 -32.17 28.24
C SER A 888 1.31 -33.50 28.72
N VAL A 889 2.56 -33.49 29.17
CA VAL A 889 3.25 -34.72 29.58
C VAL A 889 2.73 -35.33 30.88
N ASN A 890 1.83 -34.67 31.62
CA ASN A 890 1.25 -35.25 32.83
C ASN A 890 0.09 -36.20 32.55
N PHE A 891 -0.41 -36.24 31.31
CA PHE A 891 -1.50 -37.13 30.94
C PHE A 891 -1.05 -38.59 30.85
N PRO A 892 -1.83 -39.56 31.38
CA PRO A 892 -1.47 -40.98 31.40
C PRO A 892 -1.09 -41.55 30.03
N GLU A 893 -1.73 -41.07 28.96
CA GLU A 893 -1.51 -41.48 27.57
C GLU A 893 -0.03 -41.39 27.15
N PHE A 894 0.74 -40.43 27.70
CA PHE A 894 2.18 -40.29 27.42
C PHE A 894 3.05 -41.34 28.12
N TRP A 895 2.54 -42.02 29.14
CA TRP A 895 3.30 -42.99 29.93
C TRP A 895 2.86 -44.44 29.69
N GLU A 896 1.91 -44.66 28.78
CA GLU A 896 1.53 -45.98 28.34
C GLU A 896 2.67 -46.67 27.56
N GLN A 897 2.91 -47.94 27.85
CA GLN A 897 3.89 -48.74 27.11
C GLN A 897 3.33 -49.14 25.74
N THR A 898 4.01 -48.72 24.66
CA THR A 898 3.70 -49.15 23.30
C THR A 898 4.17 -50.59 23.07
N GLY A 899 3.41 -51.35 22.27
CA GLY A 899 3.49 -52.81 22.19
C GLY A 899 4.83 -53.44 21.73
N ASP A 900 5.80 -52.66 21.26
CA ASP A 900 7.12 -53.17 20.86
C ASP A 900 8.05 -53.45 22.04
N GLU A 901 7.85 -52.81 23.20
CA GLU A 901 8.60 -53.12 24.42
C GLU A 901 8.07 -54.37 25.14
N ARG A 902 6.78 -54.70 24.95
CA ARG A 902 6.17 -55.93 25.49
C ARG A 902 6.70 -57.21 24.84
N LYS A 903 7.28 -57.13 23.63
CA LYS A 903 7.73 -58.32 22.86
C LYS A 903 9.19 -58.73 23.09
N LYS A 904 10.01 -57.97 23.82
CA LYS A 904 11.37 -58.39 24.21
C LYS A 904 11.41 -59.28 25.47
N GLY A 905 10.26 -59.74 25.95
CA GLY A 905 10.11 -60.55 27.17
C GLY A 905 9.64 -62.00 26.96
N TYR A 906 9.87 -62.62 25.79
CA TYR A 906 9.68 -64.07 25.61
C TYR A 906 11.01 -64.75 25.27
N GLY A 907 11.90 -64.77 26.26
CA GLY A 907 13.03 -65.70 26.33
C GLY A 907 13.00 -66.35 27.70
N GLY A 908 12.51 -67.59 27.77
CA GLY A 908 12.38 -68.34 29.01
C GLY A 908 13.72 -68.49 29.74
N GLY A 909 13.71 -68.19 31.03
CA GLY A 909 14.83 -68.39 31.95
C GLY A 909 14.43 -67.88 33.33
N GLU A 910 14.30 -68.81 34.27
CA GLU A 910 13.90 -68.61 35.67
C GLU A 910 14.81 -67.59 36.38
N ASP A 911 14.32 -66.36 36.59
CA ASP A 911 14.69 -65.46 37.69
C ASP A 911 13.79 -64.20 37.66
N ASP A 912 12.48 -64.39 37.81
CA ASP A 912 11.46 -63.36 37.56
C ASP A 912 10.91 -62.71 38.85
N CYS A 913 11.81 -62.41 39.79
CA CYS A 913 11.47 -61.71 41.03
C CYS A 913 12.48 -60.60 41.31
N LYS A 914 12.55 -59.56 40.44
CA LYS A 914 13.08 -58.19 40.75
C LYS A 914 13.25 -57.24 39.54
N ARG A 915 12.49 -57.35 38.44
CA ARG A 915 12.49 -56.28 37.41
C ARG A 915 11.37 -55.29 37.68
N GLN A 916 11.73 -54.14 38.25
CA GLN A 916 10.87 -52.96 38.28
C GLN A 916 10.41 -52.63 36.85
N PRO A 917 9.14 -52.23 36.64
CA PRO A 917 8.70 -51.77 35.33
C PRO A 917 9.62 -50.63 34.87
N THR A 918 10.27 -50.79 33.72
CA THR A 918 11.09 -49.74 33.12
C THR A 918 10.16 -48.58 32.78
N GLN A 919 10.21 -47.55 33.62
CA GLN A 919 9.47 -46.31 33.44
C GLN A 919 9.95 -45.65 32.14
N ARG A 920 9.00 -45.26 31.28
CA ARG A 920 9.29 -44.60 30.00
C ARG A 920 10.21 -43.39 30.24
N SER A 921 11.22 -43.20 29.40
CA SER A 921 12.12 -42.06 29.57
C SER A 921 11.42 -40.74 29.21
N LEU A 922 11.81 -39.65 29.88
CA LEU A 922 11.30 -38.31 29.55
C LEU A 922 11.61 -37.91 28.10
N ASP A 923 12.72 -38.38 27.54
CA ASP A 923 13.08 -38.13 26.14
C ASP A 923 12.10 -38.79 25.16
N ALA A 924 11.63 -40.00 25.45
CA ALA A 924 10.61 -40.67 24.64
C ALA A 924 9.26 -39.96 24.74
N VAL A 925 8.89 -39.45 25.92
CA VAL A 925 7.68 -38.64 26.12
C VAL A 925 7.75 -37.31 25.36
N LYS A 926 8.88 -36.62 25.44
CA LYS A 926 9.15 -35.40 24.66
C LYS A 926 9.06 -35.66 23.16
N SER A 927 9.62 -36.77 22.69
CA SER A 927 9.56 -37.17 21.28
C SER A 927 8.12 -37.36 20.80
N ASP A 928 7.26 -37.98 21.59
CA ASP A 928 5.83 -38.14 21.25
C ASP A 928 5.10 -36.81 21.21
N LEU A 929 5.34 -35.94 22.20
CA LEU A 929 4.71 -34.61 22.22
C LEU A 929 5.11 -33.78 21.00
N MET A 930 6.39 -33.83 20.60
CA MET A 930 6.86 -33.17 19.39
C MET A 930 6.22 -33.78 18.13
N TRP A 931 6.09 -35.11 18.07
CA TRP A 931 5.41 -35.77 16.96
C TRP A 931 3.94 -35.32 16.83
N LEU A 932 3.24 -35.18 17.95
CA LEU A 932 1.86 -34.67 17.98
C LEU A 932 1.78 -33.21 17.51
N ALA A 933 2.74 -32.36 17.93
CA ALA A 933 2.84 -30.98 17.45
C ALA A 933 3.04 -30.91 15.93
N GLU A 934 3.94 -31.73 15.37
CA GLU A 934 4.17 -31.80 13.93
C GLU A 934 2.96 -32.36 13.16
N TYR A 935 2.18 -33.28 13.76
CA TYR A 935 0.92 -33.74 13.21
C TYR A 935 -0.10 -32.59 13.11
N GLU A 936 -0.30 -31.83 14.19
CA GLU A 936 -1.21 -30.67 14.17
C GLU A 936 -0.73 -29.58 13.21
N ARG A 937 0.59 -29.36 13.11
CA ARG A 937 1.20 -28.47 12.11
C ARG A 937 0.86 -28.91 10.68
N ALA A 938 1.00 -30.19 10.36
CA ALA A 938 0.63 -30.74 9.06
C ALA A 938 -0.88 -30.59 8.76
N CYS A 939 -1.74 -30.81 9.76
CA CYS A 939 -3.17 -30.58 9.62
C CYS A 939 -3.52 -29.10 9.39
N CYS A 940 -2.86 -28.17 10.10
CA CYS A 940 -3.02 -26.73 9.90
C CYS A 940 -2.64 -26.30 8.48
N LEU A 941 -1.47 -26.73 8.00
CA LEU A 941 -1.00 -26.40 6.65
C LEU A 941 -1.88 -27.04 5.56
N GLY A 942 -2.33 -28.28 5.76
CA GLY A 942 -3.28 -28.93 4.86
C GLY A 942 -4.65 -28.23 4.81
N ALA A 943 -5.14 -27.72 5.95
CA ALA A 943 -6.37 -26.93 5.98
C ALA A 943 -6.21 -25.59 5.23
N LEU A 944 -5.06 -24.93 5.35
CA LEU A 944 -4.74 -23.71 4.60
C LEU A 944 -4.68 -23.98 3.09
N GLU A 945 -4.00 -25.04 2.67
CA GLU A 945 -3.91 -25.43 1.26
C GLU A 945 -5.30 -25.66 0.66
N ARG A 946 -6.15 -26.42 1.36
CA ARG A 946 -7.54 -26.67 0.93
C ARG A 946 -8.37 -25.40 0.94
N LEU A 947 -8.21 -24.53 1.93
CA LEU A 947 -8.88 -23.22 1.97
C LEU A 947 -8.55 -22.40 0.72
N VAL A 948 -7.29 -22.38 0.29
CA VAL A 948 -6.88 -21.65 -0.92
C VAL A 948 -7.38 -22.36 -2.19
N ALA A 949 -7.02 -23.64 -2.36
CA ALA A 949 -7.22 -24.38 -3.60
C ALA A 949 -8.69 -24.75 -3.87
N GLU A 950 -9.47 -25.11 -2.84
CA GLU A 950 -10.85 -25.60 -3.01
C GLU A 950 -11.91 -24.50 -2.97
N THR A 951 -11.57 -23.30 -2.46
CA THR A 951 -12.55 -22.21 -2.27
C THR A 951 -12.27 -20.96 -3.09
N GLY A 952 -11.10 -20.86 -3.73
CA GLY A 952 -10.71 -19.66 -4.45
C GLY A 952 -10.49 -18.46 -3.53
N LEU A 953 -9.95 -18.68 -2.31
CA LEU A 953 -9.64 -17.59 -1.38
C LEU A 953 -8.71 -16.57 -2.08
N PRO A 954 -8.99 -15.25 -1.99
CA PRO A 954 -8.15 -14.24 -2.62
C PRO A 954 -6.68 -14.37 -2.21
N ALA A 955 -5.77 -14.22 -3.17
CA ALA A 955 -4.33 -14.44 -2.95
C ALA A 955 -3.75 -13.54 -1.85
N ARG A 956 -4.25 -12.30 -1.71
CA ARG A 956 -3.87 -11.39 -0.62
C ARG A 956 -4.28 -11.98 0.73
N THR A 957 -5.56 -12.33 0.89
CA THR A 957 -6.09 -12.94 2.12
C THR A 957 -5.35 -14.23 2.49
N ALA A 958 -5.05 -15.08 1.51
CA ALA A 958 -4.28 -16.31 1.70
C ALA A 958 -2.88 -16.03 2.28
N ARG A 959 -2.16 -15.04 1.75
CA ARG A 959 -0.84 -14.65 2.27
C ARG A 959 -0.90 -14.03 3.67
N ILE A 960 -1.95 -13.27 3.98
CA ILE A 960 -2.17 -12.70 5.33
C ILE A 960 -2.39 -13.84 6.34
N VAL A 961 -3.29 -14.77 6.03
CA VAL A 961 -3.55 -15.95 6.88
C VAL A 961 -2.28 -16.79 7.04
N ARG A 962 -1.52 -17.00 5.94
CA ARG A 962 -0.23 -17.69 5.99
C ARG A 962 0.75 -16.98 6.93
N THR A 963 0.86 -15.66 6.84
CA THR A 963 1.72 -14.86 7.72
C THR A 963 1.36 -15.06 9.19
N PHE A 964 0.06 -15.07 9.55
CA PHE A 964 -0.38 -15.34 10.91
C PHE A 964 0.00 -16.75 11.39
N VAL A 965 -0.19 -17.77 10.54
CA VAL A 965 0.22 -19.16 10.82
C VAL A 965 1.72 -19.22 11.08
N ASP A 966 2.52 -18.60 10.21
CA ASP A 966 3.98 -18.63 10.29
C ASP A 966 4.51 -17.85 11.51
N VAL A 967 3.91 -16.71 11.89
CA VAL A 967 4.25 -16.01 13.15
C VAL A 967 4.04 -16.93 14.35
N THR A 968 2.91 -17.63 14.33
CA THR A 968 2.50 -18.53 15.42
C THR A 968 3.42 -19.76 15.51
N ASP A 969 3.75 -20.38 14.38
CA ASP A 969 4.73 -21.45 14.26
C ASP A 969 6.13 -21.00 14.71
N LEU A 970 6.55 -19.80 14.31
CA LEU A 970 7.84 -19.23 14.70
C LEU A 970 7.97 -19.08 16.22
N TYR A 971 6.91 -18.63 16.91
CA TYR A 971 6.90 -18.61 18.37
C TYR A 971 7.11 -20.01 18.97
N GLY A 972 6.43 -21.03 18.43
CA GLY A 972 6.63 -22.43 18.83
C GLY A 972 8.08 -22.87 18.70
N GLN A 973 8.71 -22.59 17.55
CA GLN A 973 10.12 -22.90 17.29
C GLN A 973 11.07 -22.13 18.23
N ILE A 974 10.76 -20.87 18.54
CA ILE A 974 11.51 -20.09 19.52
C ILE A 974 11.44 -20.75 20.89
N TYR A 975 10.26 -21.15 21.38
CA TYR A 975 10.11 -21.80 22.69
C TYR A 975 10.88 -23.11 22.80
N VAL A 976 10.90 -23.91 21.73
CA VAL A 976 11.69 -25.15 21.66
C VAL A 976 13.19 -24.85 21.76
N ALA A 977 13.66 -23.79 21.11
CA ALA A 977 15.07 -23.40 21.12
C ALA A 977 15.50 -22.61 22.37
N ARG A 978 14.59 -21.81 22.96
CA ARG A 978 14.85 -20.88 24.07
C ARG A 978 13.56 -20.49 24.81
N ASP A 979 13.55 -20.65 26.13
CA ASP A 979 12.46 -20.12 26.98
C ASP A 979 12.50 -18.58 27.05
N ILE A 980 11.43 -17.94 26.57
CA ILE A 980 11.24 -16.47 26.53
C ILE A 980 10.15 -15.96 27.48
N ALA A 981 9.56 -16.82 28.33
CA ALA A 981 8.49 -16.42 29.26
C ALA A 981 8.98 -15.53 30.41
N SER A 982 8.12 -14.62 30.88
CA SER A 982 8.33 -13.80 32.08
C SER A 982 8.07 -14.63 33.34
N ARG A 983 8.76 -14.34 34.45
CA ARG A 983 8.53 -15.00 35.75
C ARG A 983 8.11 -13.97 36.81
N ALA A 984 7.21 -14.37 37.71
CA ALA A 984 7.00 -13.65 38.97
C ALA A 984 8.27 -13.76 39.83
N ARG A 985 8.64 -12.68 40.53
CA ARG A 985 9.80 -12.65 41.43
C ARG A 985 9.49 -13.14 42.83
#